data_AF-A0A1H6FG94-F1
#
_entry.id   AF-A0A1H6FG94-F1
#
_cell.length_a   1.000
_cell.length_b   1.000
_cell.length_c   1.000
_cell.angle_alpha   90.00
_cell.angle_beta   90.00
_cell.angle_gamma   90.00
#
_symmetry.space_group_name_H-M   'P 1'
#
loop_
_entity.id
_entity.type
_entity.pdbx_description
1 polymer ?
#
loop_
_entity_poly.entity_id
_entity_poly.type
_entity_poly.pdbx_seq_one_letter_code
_entity_poly.pdbx_strand_id
1 'polypeptide(L)'
;MTKNTTIKQQLKTLREQLEAWSRAYYVYDDPQVPDIEYDQYMRQLEALEAAYPELISADSPTQRVGAPPLAQFESVQHIMPMLSLSNAFDEAEVSAFDRRIREKLKLDTVEYVIEPKLDGLAISLRYEQGQLVQAATRGDGQSGENVTQNIRTIAAIPLRLQGEDYPPVLEVRGEVFMPHAGFAKLNEAQRQKGEKTFANPRNAAAGSLRQLDSNITAQRPLLFTSYGIGVVEGDWSPATYEQTLLQLQVWGLPISRYLHRVQGVDACLQAYQNLLQQREQLAFDIDGVVYKVNALQQQADMGFIARAPRWAIAHKLPAEEVLGRIHGIEVQVGRTGALTPVAKLDPVQVGGVTVSNVTLHNQDEINRKDIRLGDTVIVRRAGDVIPEIVRVLPQRREADAPATSWQLPTSCPVCGSASVRAAGEVVTRCGGGLFCSAQRKQGIIHFVSRRAMDVDGLGDKLVSQLVDAGLVEDLADLYALELEPLIALERMAEKSAQNLLDALEVSKQTTLGRFLYALGIPEIGEVNATALAAHFGSLAALQQASSTDFIEVQGIKGIGEKTAANISQYFLAHPQPEAGQDWADWLLTLKIRGLNQRTIPALAQRYPDAPCLQQALQENPGILHSRTLIKVPGIGEVMAAHILAFFQEAHNLAVIEKLQKAGVIWPETSAQTSQTASISPSKSNHPLAGKTLVLTGSLSTMSRDQAKAQLTALGAKVSSSLSKKTDYLIAGEKAGSKLAKAQALDVTVLSEADLMILLNTA
;
A
#
# COMPACT_ATOMS: atom_id res chain seq x y z
N MET A 1 -50.53 -26.46 19.52
CA MET A 1 -49.48 -25.85 18.69
C MET A 1 -50.17 -24.97 17.67
N THR A 2 -49.92 -23.66 17.66
CA THR A 2 -50.60 -22.72 16.76
C THR A 2 -50.11 -22.93 15.32
N LYS A 3 -50.99 -22.70 14.33
CA LYS A 3 -50.69 -22.79 12.88
C LYS A 3 -49.39 -22.06 12.49
N ASN A 4 -49.07 -20.98 13.21
CA ASN A 4 -47.85 -20.19 13.04
C ASN A 4 -46.56 -20.92 13.47
N THR A 5 -46.58 -21.80 14.47
CA THR A 5 -45.42 -22.60 14.87
C THR A 5 -45.06 -23.63 13.80
N THR A 6 -46.05 -24.23 13.15
CA THR A 6 -45.85 -25.19 12.06
C THR A 6 -45.24 -24.52 10.82
N ILE A 7 -45.70 -23.31 10.47
CA ILE A 7 -45.19 -22.59 9.29
C ILE A 7 -43.79 -22.02 9.53
N LYS A 8 -43.49 -21.53 10.74
CA LYS A 8 -42.11 -21.18 11.12
C LYS A 8 -41.15 -22.36 10.95
N GLN A 9 -41.59 -23.56 11.34
CA GLN A 9 -40.78 -24.77 11.18
C GLN A 9 -40.61 -25.15 9.71
N GLN A 10 -41.66 -25.05 8.90
CA GLN A 10 -41.59 -25.31 7.45
C GLN A 10 -40.65 -24.32 6.72
N LEU A 11 -40.77 -23.03 7.01
CA LEU A 11 -39.87 -22.00 6.48
C LEU A 11 -38.43 -22.28 6.88
N LYS A 12 -38.18 -22.62 8.16
CA LYS A 12 -36.85 -22.99 8.65
C LYS A 12 -36.28 -24.19 7.86
N THR A 13 -37.05 -25.27 7.72
CA THR A 13 -36.61 -26.47 6.99
C THR A 13 -36.35 -26.19 5.51
N LEU A 14 -37.19 -25.39 4.84
CA LEU A 14 -36.96 -25.02 3.43
C LEU A 14 -35.69 -24.18 3.25
N ARG A 15 -35.47 -23.19 4.13
CA ARG A 15 -34.26 -22.35 4.11
C ARG A 15 -33.00 -23.20 4.33
N GLU A 16 -32.99 -24.03 5.37
CA GLU A 16 -31.88 -24.94 5.68
C GLU A 16 -31.59 -25.92 4.53
N GLN A 17 -32.62 -26.46 3.88
CA GLN A 17 -32.46 -27.40 2.76
C GLN A 17 -31.88 -26.71 1.51
N LEU A 18 -32.40 -25.54 1.14
CA LEU A 18 -31.89 -24.76 0.01
C LEU A 18 -30.44 -24.32 0.24
N GLU A 19 -30.11 -23.90 1.46
CA GLU A 19 -28.72 -23.58 1.83
C GLU A 19 -27.81 -24.81 1.77
N ALA A 20 -28.28 -25.97 2.24
CA ALA A 20 -27.51 -27.21 2.18
C ALA A 20 -27.20 -27.63 0.73
N TRP A 21 -28.19 -27.53 -0.17
CA TRP A 21 -27.99 -27.79 -1.60
C TRP A 21 -27.08 -26.76 -2.28
N SER A 22 -27.26 -25.47 -1.98
CA SER A 22 -26.39 -24.40 -2.45
C SER A 22 -24.94 -24.65 -2.00
N ARG A 23 -24.73 -25.07 -0.75
CA ARG A 23 -23.41 -25.43 -0.24
C ARG A 23 -22.82 -26.64 -0.96
N ALA A 24 -23.59 -27.70 -1.13
CA ALA A 24 -23.14 -28.90 -1.83
C ALA A 24 -22.68 -28.58 -3.27
N TYR A 25 -23.44 -27.74 -3.96
CA TYR A 25 -23.10 -27.24 -5.29
C TYR A 25 -21.85 -26.35 -5.29
N TYR A 26 -21.82 -25.26 -4.51
CA TYR A 26 -20.79 -24.22 -4.65
C TYR A 26 -19.52 -24.45 -3.79
N VAL A 27 -19.65 -25.12 -2.65
CA VAL A 27 -18.54 -25.32 -1.70
C VAL A 27 -17.88 -26.68 -1.89
N TYR A 28 -18.67 -27.72 -2.16
CA TYR A 28 -18.16 -29.09 -2.30
C TYR A 28 -18.09 -29.59 -3.74
N ASP A 29 -18.66 -28.85 -4.71
CA ASP A 29 -18.76 -29.26 -6.12
C ASP A 29 -19.43 -30.64 -6.28
N ASP A 30 -20.41 -30.92 -5.42
CA ASP A 30 -21.14 -32.18 -5.32
C ASP A 30 -22.66 -31.92 -5.28
N PRO A 31 -23.27 -31.52 -6.42
CA PRO A 31 -24.69 -31.18 -6.48
C PRO A 31 -25.57 -32.39 -6.14
N GLN A 32 -26.35 -32.26 -5.06
CA GLN A 32 -27.20 -33.35 -4.56
C GLN A 32 -28.54 -33.47 -5.31
N VAL A 33 -28.99 -32.38 -5.93
CA VAL A 33 -30.25 -32.32 -6.67
C VAL A 33 -30.06 -31.57 -8.00
N PRO A 34 -30.86 -31.88 -9.04
CA PRO A 34 -30.90 -31.09 -10.26
C PRO A 34 -31.48 -29.69 -10.05
N ASP A 35 -31.09 -28.72 -10.88
CA ASP A 35 -31.55 -27.31 -10.81
C ASP A 35 -33.08 -27.17 -10.74
N ILE A 36 -33.81 -28.00 -11.50
CA ILE A 36 -35.28 -27.96 -11.53
C ILE A 36 -35.93 -28.26 -10.18
N GLU A 37 -35.30 -29.10 -9.36
CA GLU A 37 -35.79 -29.47 -8.03
C GLU A 37 -35.49 -28.36 -7.02
N TYR A 38 -34.28 -27.78 -7.08
CA TYR A 38 -33.93 -26.59 -6.31
C TYR A 38 -34.91 -25.42 -6.58
N ASP A 39 -35.22 -25.15 -7.85
CA ASP A 39 -36.15 -24.10 -8.27
C ASP A 39 -37.59 -24.34 -7.81
N GLN A 40 -38.00 -25.60 -7.62
CA GLN A 40 -39.31 -25.92 -7.07
C GLN A 40 -39.37 -25.58 -5.58
N TYR A 41 -38.34 -25.93 -4.81
CA TYR A 41 -38.25 -25.60 -3.39
C TYR A 41 -38.12 -24.09 -3.15
N MET A 42 -37.39 -23.38 -4.01
CA MET A 42 -37.30 -21.92 -3.97
C MET A 42 -38.68 -21.28 -4.18
N ARG A 43 -39.44 -21.73 -5.19
CA ARG A 43 -40.82 -21.26 -5.42
C ARG A 43 -41.77 -21.57 -4.26
N GLN A 44 -41.59 -22.70 -3.57
CA GLN A 44 -42.35 -23.02 -2.37
C GLN A 44 -42.03 -22.06 -1.21
N LEU A 45 -40.75 -21.75 -1.02
CA LEU A 45 -40.30 -20.78 -0.02
C LEU A 45 -40.87 -19.39 -0.32
N GLU A 46 -40.77 -18.92 -1.57
CA GLU A 46 -41.34 -17.65 -2.03
C GLU A 46 -42.86 -17.56 -1.77
N ALA A 47 -43.60 -18.63 -2.09
CA ALA A 47 -45.04 -18.68 -1.88
C ALA A 47 -45.42 -18.61 -0.40
N LEU A 48 -44.66 -19.30 0.47
CA LEU A 48 -44.88 -19.24 1.92
C LEU A 48 -44.52 -17.89 2.51
N GLU A 49 -43.43 -17.26 2.07
CA GLU A 49 -43.03 -15.94 2.53
C GLU A 49 -43.98 -14.84 2.06
N ALA A 50 -44.52 -14.94 0.83
CA ALA A 50 -45.57 -14.06 0.36
C ALA A 50 -46.86 -14.19 1.17
N ALA A 51 -47.18 -15.39 1.65
CA ALA A 51 -48.36 -15.65 2.49
C ALA A 51 -48.17 -15.22 3.96
N TYR A 52 -46.91 -15.14 4.44
CA TYR A 52 -46.56 -14.77 5.81
C TYR A 52 -45.40 -13.76 5.85
N PRO A 53 -45.62 -12.50 5.42
CA PRO A 53 -44.55 -11.50 5.30
C PRO A 53 -43.83 -11.19 6.62
N GLU A 54 -44.52 -11.35 7.76
CA GLU A 54 -43.96 -11.14 9.09
C GLU A 54 -42.93 -12.20 9.51
N LEU A 55 -42.82 -13.29 8.76
CA LEU A 55 -41.89 -14.40 8.99
C LEU A 55 -40.67 -14.39 8.06
N ILE A 56 -40.58 -13.41 7.15
CA ILE A 56 -39.43 -13.21 6.28
C ILE A 56 -38.22 -12.82 7.14
N SER A 57 -37.12 -13.52 6.97
CA SER A 57 -35.86 -13.22 7.64
C SER A 57 -34.85 -12.65 6.63
N ALA A 58 -33.99 -11.74 7.08
CA ALA A 58 -33.00 -11.07 6.22
C ALA A 58 -31.92 -12.02 5.64
N ASP A 59 -31.82 -13.23 6.20
CA ASP A 59 -30.95 -14.32 5.76
C ASP A 59 -31.67 -15.32 4.83
N SER A 60 -32.96 -15.15 4.54
CA SER A 60 -33.68 -16.07 3.66
C SER A 60 -33.12 -16.05 2.22
N PRO A 61 -33.00 -17.22 1.55
CA PRO A 61 -32.54 -17.30 0.15
C PRO A 61 -33.31 -16.41 -0.83
N THR A 62 -34.57 -16.08 -0.56
CA THR A 62 -35.40 -15.20 -1.38
C THR A 62 -34.99 -13.73 -1.29
N GLN A 63 -34.30 -13.33 -0.22
CA GLN A 63 -33.86 -11.94 0.00
C GLN A 63 -32.54 -11.62 -0.71
N ARG A 64 -32.02 -12.56 -1.51
CA ARG A 64 -30.80 -12.35 -2.31
C ARG A 64 -30.97 -11.36 -3.45
N VAL A 65 -32.19 -11.18 -3.96
CA VAL A 65 -32.52 -10.37 -5.15
C VAL A 65 -33.75 -9.51 -4.84
N GLY A 66 -33.83 -8.28 -5.38
CA GLY A 66 -35.00 -7.41 -5.24
C GLY A 66 -34.77 -6.08 -4.50
N ALA A 67 -33.53 -5.71 -4.19
CA ALA A 67 -33.22 -4.36 -3.72
C ALA A 67 -33.45 -3.33 -4.85
N PRO A 68 -33.93 -2.11 -4.55
CA PRO A 68 -34.00 -1.04 -5.54
C PRO A 68 -32.58 -0.67 -6.01
N PRO A 69 -32.41 -0.23 -7.27
CA PRO A 69 -31.13 0.24 -7.76
C PRO A 69 -30.57 1.37 -6.88
N LEU A 70 -29.28 1.27 -6.56
CA LEU A 70 -28.56 2.30 -5.82
C LEU A 70 -28.36 3.54 -6.70
N ALA A 71 -28.39 4.73 -6.11
CA ALA A 71 -28.01 5.95 -6.83
C ALA A 71 -26.49 6.01 -7.07
N GLN A 72 -25.72 5.56 -6.07
CA GLN A 72 -24.26 5.49 -6.08
C GLN A 72 -23.76 4.46 -5.06
N PHE A 73 -22.50 4.05 -5.17
CA PHE A 73 -21.85 3.25 -4.14
C PHE A 73 -21.31 4.15 -3.03
N GLU A 74 -21.58 3.78 -1.78
CA GLU A 74 -21.00 4.45 -0.61
C GLU A 74 -19.57 3.94 -0.36
N SER A 75 -18.71 4.82 0.16
CA SER A 75 -17.37 4.46 0.59
C SER A 75 -17.38 3.87 2.00
N VAL A 76 -16.65 2.77 2.20
CA VAL A 76 -16.50 2.07 3.49
C VAL A 76 -15.04 2.02 3.87
N GLN A 77 -14.72 2.45 5.09
CA GLN A 77 -13.38 2.31 5.66
C GLN A 77 -13.18 0.88 6.18
N HIS A 78 -12.09 0.26 5.75
CA HIS A 78 -11.65 -1.04 6.25
C HIS A 78 -11.00 -0.85 7.62
N ILE A 79 -11.53 -1.50 8.65
CA ILE A 79 -10.98 -1.43 10.02
C ILE A 79 -9.53 -1.94 10.03
N MET A 80 -9.29 -3.07 9.33
CA MET A 80 -7.96 -3.55 9.03
C MET A 80 -7.66 -3.31 7.55
N PRO A 81 -6.54 -2.68 7.16
CA PRO A 81 -6.24 -2.45 5.75
C PRO A 81 -6.18 -3.74 4.92
N MET A 82 -6.67 -3.69 3.69
CA MET A 82 -6.53 -4.73 2.67
C MET A 82 -5.27 -4.47 1.84
N LEU A 83 -4.18 -5.15 2.18
CA LEU A 83 -2.87 -4.98 1.54
C LEU A 83 -2.73 -5.78 0.23
N SER A 84 -1.73 -5.41 -0.58
CA SER A 84 -1.32 -6.20 -1.74
C SER A 84 -0.33 -7.30 -1.33
N LEU A 85 0.02 -8.18 -2.28
CA LEU A 85 1.14 -9.10 -2.15
C LEU A 85 2.39 -8.54 -2.85
N SER A 86 3.57 -8.91 -2.35
CA SER A 86 4.82 -8.78 -3.10
C SER A 86 4.84 -9.83 -4.21
N ASN A 87 5.49 -9.55 -5.33
CA ASN A 87 5.61 -10.49 -6.45
C ASN A 87 6.98 -11.17 -6.46
N ALA A 88 7.00 -12.41 -6.94
CA ALA A 88 8.17 -13.12 -7.45
C ALA A 88 7.89 -13.56 -8.89
N PHE A 89 8.87 -13.46 -9.78
CA PHE A 89 8.78 -13.82 -11.19
C PHE A 89 9.68 -15.01 -11.57
N ASP A 90 10.59 -15.38 -10.67
CA ASP A 90 11.49 -16.52 -10.87
C ASP A 90 11.77 -17.28 -9.56
N GLU A 91 12.39 -18.45 -9.70
CA GLU A 91 12.72 -19.36 -8.60
C GLU A 91 13.71 -18.74 -7.59
N ALA A 92 14.59 -17.85 -8.06
CA ALA A 92 15.59 -17.22 -7.21
C ALA A 92 14.95 -16.19 -6.27
N GLU A 93 13.95 -15.45 -6.73
CA GLU A 93 13.16 -14.52 -5.91
C GLU A 93 12.34 -15.26 -4.84
N VAL A 94 11.75 -16.41 -5.17
CA VAL A 94 11.03 -17.28 -4.21
C VAL A 94 12.01 -17.85 -3.18
N SER A 95 13.19 -18.30 -3.61
CA SER A 95 14.24 -18.79 -2.72
C SER A 95 14.78 -17.71 -1.78
N ALA A 96 14.91 -16.47 -2.28
CA ALA A 96 15.29 -15.33 -1.46
C ALA A 96 14.20 -14.97 -0.44
N PHE A 97 12.92 -15.15 -0.77
CA PHE A 97 11.81 -14.99 0.15
C PHE A 97 11.85 -16.00 1.28
N ASP A 98 11.99 -17.29 0.97
CA ASP A 98 12.14 -18.36 1.97
C ASP A 98 13.34 -18.09 2.91
N ARG A 99 14.51 -17.77 2.34
CA ARG A 99 15.71 -17.46 3.12
C ARG A 99 15.47 -16.33 4.13
N ARG A 100 14.82 -15.23 3.72
CA ARG A 100 14.53 -14.10 4.62
C ARG A 100 13.63 -14.50 5.80
N ILE A 101 12.67 -15.42 5.57
CA ILE A 101 11.79 -15.93 6.63
C ILE A 101 12.59 -16.80 7.59
N ARG A 102 13.37 -17.76 7.07
CA ARG A 102 14.20 -18.66 7.87
C ARG A 102 15.22 -17.92 8.73
N GLU A 103 15.91 -16.94 8.17
CA GLU A 103 16.89 -16.13 8.90
C GLU A 103 16.24 -15.30 10.02
N LYS A 104 15.09 -14.67 9.73
CA LYS A 104 14.39 -13.84 10.72
C LYS A 104 13.78 -14.68 11.85
N LEU A 105 13.16 -15.81 11.52
CA LEU A 105 12.49 -16.69 12.49
C LEU A 105 13.40 -17.76 13.09
N LYS A 106 14.64 -17.88 12.60
CA LYS A 106 15.62 -18.91 12.97
C LYS A 106 15.08 -20.33 12.79
N LEU A 107 14.54 -20.59 11.60
CA LEU A 107 13.97 -21.88 11.21
C LEU A 107 14.84 -22.56 10.16
N ASP A 108 14.97 -23.88 10.24
CA ASP A 108 15.64 -24.67 9.21
C ASP A 108 14.75 -24.86 7.98
N THR A 109 13.44 -24.99 8.19
CA THR A 109 12.42 -25.17 7.14
C THR A 109 11.14 -24.44 7.53
N VAL A 110 10.45 -23.89 6.54
CA VAL A 110 9.18 -23.18 6.72
C VAL A 110 8.05 -24.01 6.12
N GLU A 111 6.94 -24.09 6.82
CA GLU A 111 5.72 -24.69 6.30
C GLU A 111 4.89 -23.62 5.58
N TYR A 112 4.48 -23.92 4.35
CA TYR A 112 3.70 -23.03 3.52
C TYR A 112 2.35 -23.64 3.16
N VAL A 113 1.35 -22.78 3.02
CA VAL A 113 0.12 -23.09 2.30
C VAL A 113 0.18 -22.40 0.94
N ILE A 114 -0.14 -23.16 -0.09
CA ILE A 114 -0.15 -22.75 -1.49
C ILE A 114 -1.58 -22.68 -1.95
N GLU A 115 -1.92 -21.60 -2.63
CA GLU A 115 -3.21 -21.40 -3.27
C GLU A 115 -3.02 -20.83 -4.68
N PRO A 116 -3.89 -21.18 -5.64
CA PRO A 116 -3.93 -20.48 -6.92
C PRO A 116 -4.22 -19.01 -6.69
N LYS A 117 -3.48 -18.15 -7.37
CA LYS A 117 -3.73 -16.71 -7.33
C LYS A 117 -4.85 -16.39 -8.33
N LEU A 118 -6.08 -16.38 -7.83
CA LEU A 118 -7.28 -16.12 -8.63
C LEU A 118 -7.22 -14.74 -9.29
N ASP A 119 -7.62 -14.67 -10.56
CA ASP A 119 -7.70 -13.42 -11.31
C ASP A 119 -9.11 -12.82 -11.26
N GLY A 120 -9.40 -12.07 -10.18
CA GLY A 120 -10.71 -11.48 -9.95
C GLY A 120 -10.66 -10.10 -9.28
N LEU A 121 -11.59 -9.91 -8.34
CA LEU A 121 -11.70 -8.74 -7.49
C LEU A 121 -11.76 -9.13 -6.01
N ALA A 122 -10.81 -8.61 -5.24
CA ALA A 122 -10.77 -8.77 -3.79
C ALA A 122 -11.98 -8.11 -3.11
N ILE A 123 -12.62 -8.87 -2.22
CA ILE A 123 -13.77 -8.46 -1.42
C ILE A 123 -13.51 -8.75 0.07
N SER A 124 -14.03 -7.87 0.93
CA SER A 124 -14.16 -8.08 2.37
C SER A 124 -15.64 -8.29 2.71
N LEU A 125 -15.94 -9.33 3.49
CA LEU A 125 -17.26 -9.70 3.97
C LEU A 125 -17.28 -9.62 5.50
N ARG A 126 -18.09 -8.73 6.07
CA ARG A 126 -18.26 -8.60 7.51
C ARG A 126 -19.52 -9.34 7.96
N TYR A 127 -19.31 -10.31 8.85
CA TYR A 127 -20.35 -11.03 9.56
C TYR A 127 -20.40 -10.57 11.01
N GLU A 128 -21.61 -10.32 11.51
CA GLU A 128 -21.88 -10.04 12.92
C GLU A 128 -22.92 -11.03 13.44
N GLN A 129 -22.61 -11.72 14.53
CA GLN A 129 -23.42 -12.82 15.06
C GLN A 129 -23.76 -13.86 13.98
N GLY A 130 -22.82 -14.08 13.05
CA GLY A 130 -22.96 -14.98 11.92
C GLY A 130 -23.78 -14.44 10.75
N GLN A 131 -24.38 -13.25 10.81
CA GLN A 131 -25.13 -12.66 9.70
C GLN A 131 -24.26 -11.73 8.86
N LEU A 132 -24.35 -11.81 7.53
CA LEU A 132 -23.67 -10.91 6.62
C LEU A 132 -24.29 -9.50 6.74
N VAL A 133 -23.53 -8.56 7.28
CA VAL A 133 -23.98 -7.17 7.50
C VAL A 133 -23.41 -6.19 6.49
N GLN A 134 -22.20 -6.43 5.98
CA GLN A 134 -21.53 -5.53 5.06
C GLN A 134 -20.57 -6.29 4.14
N ALA A 135 -20.46 -5.85 2.88
CA ALA A 135 -19.39 -6.26 1.99
C ALA A 135 -18.80 -5.05 1.27
N ALA A 136 -17.46 -5.03 1.16
CA ALA A 136 -16.74 -3.91 0.56
C ALA A 136 -15.64 -4.37 -0.40
N THR A 137 -15.49 -3.67 -1.52
CA THR A 137 -14.35 -3.88 -2.43
C THR A 137 -13.04 -3.43 -1.78
N ARG A 138 -11.89 -3.85 -2.30
CA ARG A 138 -10.59 -3.39 -1.77
C ARG A 138 -10.39 -1.88 -1.87
N GLY A 139 -10.85 -1.26 -2.97
CA GLY A 139 -10.54 0.13 -3.32
C GLY A 139 -9.05 0.44 -3.26
N ASP A 140 -8.65 1.42 -2.43
CA ASP A 140 -7.24 1.81 -2.25
C ASP A 140 -6.49 1.00 -1.17
N GLY A 141 -7.18 0.08 -0.51
CA GLY A 141 -6.69 -0.75 0.59
C GLY A 141 -7.07 -0.24 1.99
N GLN A 142 -7.41 1.05 2.12
CA GLN A 142 -7.95 1.65 3.35
C GLN A 142 -9.46 1.83 3.24
N SER A 143 -9.94 2.24 2.07
CA SER A 143 -11.36 2.43 1.77
C SER A 143 -11.79 1.63 0.53
N GLY A 144 -13.01 1.13 0.56
CA GLY A 144 -13.66 0.33 -0.46
C GLY A 144 -15.05 0.83 -0.83
N GLU A 145 -15.64 0.28 -1.88
CA GLU A 145 -17.05 0.54 -2.23
C GLU A 145 -17.95 -0.47 -1.51
N ASN A 146 -19.03 -0.01 -0.90
CA ASN A 146 -20.08 -0.85 -0.33
C ASN A 146 -20.84 -1.59 -1.44
N VAL A 147 -20.58 -2.88 -1.60
CA VAL A 147 -21.22 -3.74 -2.60
C VAL A 147 -22.07 -4.83 -1.95
N THR A 148 -22.57 -4.58 -0.73
CA THR A 148 -23.33 -5.54 0.06
C THR A 148 -24.52 -6.12 -0.73
N GLN A 149 -25.28 -5.27 -1.43
CA GLN A 149 -26.44 -5.72 -2.20
C GLN A 149 -26.05 -6.64 -3.37
N ASN A 150 -24.96 -6.33 -4.07
CA ASN A 150 -24.44 -7.13 -5.17
C ASN A 150 -23.91 -8.48 -4.65
N ILE A 151 -23.21 -8.47 -3.52
CA ILE A 151 -22.64 -9.67 -2.90
C ILE A 151 -23.74 -10.64 -2.43
N ARG A 152 -24.87 -10.15 -1.91
CA ARG A 152 -26.02 -11.00 -1.53
C ARG A 152 -26.54 -11.84 -2.71
N THR A 153 -26.34 -11.40 -3.95
CA THR A 153 -26.78 -12.13 -5.15
C THR A 153 -25.89 -13.34 -5.48
N ILE A 154 -24.68 -13.43 -4.94
CA ILE A 154 -23.74 -14.53 -5.22
C ILE A 154 -24.12 -15.72 -4.35
N ALA A 155 -24.71 -16.75 -4.96
CA ALA A 155 -25.22 -17.92 -4.24
C ALA A 155 -24.16 -18.70 -3.44
N ALA A 156 -22.90 -18.64 -3.86
CA ALA A 156 -21.77 -19.24 -3.15
C ALA A 156 -21.46 -18.56 -1.80
N ILE A 157 -21.99 -17.35 -1.54
CA ILE A 157 -21.76 -16.62 -0.29
C ILE A 157 -22.95 -16.87 0.64
N PRO A 158 -22.71 -17.40 1.86
CA PRO A 158 -23.78 -17.57 2.84
C PRO A 158 -24.21 -16.20 3.39
N LEU A 159 -25.53 -15.96 3.46
CA LEU A 159 -26.08 -14.78 4.15
C LEU A 159 -25.97 -14.94 5.67
N ARG A 160 -25.92 -16.19 6.14
CA ARG A 160 -25.68 -16.56 7.53
C ARG A 160 -24.68 -17.72 7.61
N LEU A 161 -23.67 -17.57 8.46
CA LEU A 161 -22.70 -18.62 8.76
C LEU A 161 -23.38 -19.81 9.41
N GLN A 162 -22.89 -21.00 9.08
CA GLN A 162 -23.39 -22.24 9.64
C GLN A 162 -22.71 -22.58 10.96
N GLY A 163 -23.44 -23.21 11.87
CA GLY A 163 -22.95 -23.53 13.21
C GLY A 163 -23.27 -22.45 14.23
N GLU A 164 -22.64 -22.54 15.41
CA GLU A 164 -22.79 -21.59 16.51
C GLU A 164 -21.42 -21.19 17.12
N ASP A 165 -20.33 -21.79 16.62
CA ASP A 165 -18.95 -21.62 17.11
C ASP A 165 -18.19 -20.51 16.37
N TYR A 166 -18.88 -19.70 15.56
CA TYR A 166 -18.30 -18.53 14.91
C TYR A 166 -18.12 -17.37 15.89
N PRO A 167 -17.10 -16.51 15.68
CA PRO A 167 -16.91 -15.34 16.53
C PRO A 167 -18.05 -14.31 16.36
N PRO A 168 -18.35 -13.51 17.40
CA PRO A 168 -19.30 -12.40 17.35
C PRO A 168 -19.11 -11.47 16.15
N VAL A 169 -17.86 -11.21 15.77
CA VAL A 169 -17.51 -10.43 14.57
C VAL A 169 -16.46 -11.20 13.79
N LEU A 170 -16.73 -11.41 12.50
CA LEU A 170 -15.82 -12.06 11.56
C LEU A 170 -15.76 -11.29 10.25
N GLU A 171 -14.59 -10.77 9.91
CA GLU A 171 -14.30 -10.28 8.57
C GLU A 171 -13.62 -11.38 7.75
N VAL A 172 -14.25 -11.81 6.66
CA VAL A 172 -13.72 -12.78 5.71
C VAL A 172 -13.23 -12.06 4.47
N ARG A 173 -12.04 -12.43 3.99
CA ARG A 173 -11.45 -11.88 2.76
C ARG A 173 -11.38 -12.95 1.71
N GLY A 174 -11.76 -12.59 0.49
CA GLY A 174 -11.75 -13.52 -0.63
C GLY A 174 -11.77 -12.80 -1.97
N GLU A 175 -11.84 -13.58 -3.04
CA GLU A 175 -11.86 -13.09 -4.41
C GLU A 175 -13.21 -13.43 -5.05
N VAL A 176 -13.87 -12.44 -5.62
CA VAL A 176 -14.98 -12.64 -6.55
C VAL A 176 -14.40 -12.80 -7.96
N PHE A 177 -14.75 -13.86 -8.66
CA PHE A 177 -14.24 -14.17 -9.99
C PHE A 177 -15.32 -14.75 -10.90
N MET A 178 -15.01 -14.88 -12.19
CA MET A 178 -15.91 -15.43 -13.18
C MET A 178 -15.28 -16.66 -13.85
N PRO A 179 -15.91 -17.84 -13.81
CA PRO A 179 -15.40 -19.02 -14.51
C PRO A 179 -15.53 -18.86 -16.03
N HIS A 180 -14.70 -19.59 -16.79
CA HIS A 180 -14.63 -19.50 -18.26
C HIS A 180 -15.99 -19.73 -18.93
N ALA A 181 -16.72 -20.75 -18.48
CA ALA A 181 -18.05 -21.05 -19.01
C ALA A 181 -19.04 -19.89 -18.77
N GLY A 182 -18.99 -19.29 -17.58
CA GLY A 182 -19.80 -18.13 -17.23
C GLY A 182 -19.44 -16.90 -18.07
N PHE A 183 -18.15 -16.64 -18.25
CA PHE A 183 -17.64 -15.56 -19.09
C PHE A 183 -18.06 -15.72 -20.57
N ALA A 184 -17.92 -16.92 -21.12
CA ALA A 184 -18.34 -17.22 -22.49
C ALA A 184 -19.84 -16.98 -22.69
N LYS A 185 -20.69 -17.48 -21.76
CA LYS A 185 -22.14 -17.27 -21.78
C LYS A 185 -22.51 -15.80 -21.70
N LEU A 186 -21.85 -15.03 -20.84
CA LEU A 186 -22.09 -13.59 -20.69
C LEU A 186 -21.74 -12.82 -21.97
N ASN A 187 -20.58 -13.10 -22.57
CA ASN A 187 -20.16 -12.43 -23.79
C ASN A 187 -21.00 -12.83 -25.00
N GLU A 188 -21.49 -14.07 -25.06
CA GLU A 188 -22.45 -14.50 -26.07
C GLU A 188 -23.77 -13.72 -25.96
N ALA A 189 -24.33 -13.63 -24.74
CA ALA A 189 -25.55 -12.86 -24.50
C ALA A 189 -25.38 -11.36 -24.86
N GLN A 190 -24.23 -10.76 -24.57
CA GLN A 190 -23.93 -9.38 -24.96
C GLN A 190 -23.82 -9.21 -26.47
N ARG A 191 -23.16 -10.15 -27.17
CA ARG A 191 -23.09 -10.13 -28.64
C ARG A 191 -24.47 -10.21 -29.29
N GLN A 192 -25.35 -11.06 -28.77
CA GLN A 192 -26.73 -11.18 -29.25
C GLN A 192 -27.56 -9.89 -29.05
N LYS A 193 -27.26 -9.13 -27.98
CA LYS A 193 -27.89 -7.83 -27.71
C LYS A 193 -27.22 -6.65 -28.42
N GLY A 194 -26.11 -6.87 -29.13
CA GLY A 194 -25.30 -5.78 -29.72
C GLY A 194 -24.56 -4.93 -28.67
N GLU A 195 -24.38 -5.44 -27.46
CA GLU A 195 -23.69 -4.78 -26.36
C GLU A 195 -22.18 -5.03 -26.39
N LYS A 196 -21.42 -4.21 -25.67
CA LYS A 196 -19.95 -4.32 -25.62
C LYS A 196 -19.53 -5.53 -24.80
N THR A 197 -18.78 -6.46 -25.39
CA THR A 197 -18.22 -7.61 -24.69
C THR A 197 -17.09 -7.25 -23.73
N PHE A 198 -16.88 -8.08 -22.71
CA PHE A 198 -15.72 -7.99 -21.83
C PHE A 198 -14.50 -8.66 -22.46
N ALA A 199 -13.32 -8.08 -22.22
CA ALA A 199 -12.05 -8.58 -22.75
C ALA A 199 -11.56 -9.85 -22.05
N ASN A 200 -11.73 -9.93 -20.72
CA ASN A 200 -11.28 -11.07 -19.91
C ASN A 200 -12.21 -11.30 -18.69
N PRO A 201 -12.15 -12.48 -18.06
CA PRO A 201 -12.93 -12.82 -16.87
C PRO A 201 -12.77 -11.86 -15.70
N ARG A 202 -11.56 -11.34 -15.44
CA ARG A 202 -11.31 -10.36 -14.37
C ARG A 202 -12.16 -9.08 -14.53
N ASN A 203 -12.10 -8.48 -15.73
CA ASN A 203 -12.87 -7.29 -16.05
C ASN A 203 -14.37 -7.57 -16.07
N ALA A 204 -14.77 -8.76 -16.54
CA ALA A 204 -16.16 -9.21 -16.49
C ALA A 204 -16.65 -9.34 -15.05
N ALA A 205 -15.86 -9.91 -14.14
CA ALA A 205 -16.19 -10.05 -12.73
C ALA A 205 -16.33 -8.68 -12.05
N ALA A 206 -15.33 -7.81 -12.22
CA ALA A 206 -15.35 -6.46 -11.64
C ALA A 206 -16.51 -5.61 -12.16
N GLY A 207 -16.76 -5.63 -13.47
CA GLY A 207 -17.88 -4.92 -14.09
C GLY A 207 -19.23 -5.51 -13.70
N SER A 208 -19.31 -6.83 -13.52
CA SER A 208 -20.54 -7.52 -13.11
C SER A 208 -20.89 -7.25 -11.65
N LEU A 209 -19.90 -7.14 -10.76
CA LEU A 209 -20.14 -6.86 -9.35
C LEU A 209 -20.48 -5.38 -9.10
N ARG A 210 -19.86 -4.45 -9.85
CA ARG A 210 -20.04 -3.00 -9.67
C ARG A 210 -21.22 -2.47 -10.50
N GLN A 211 -22.40 -3.08 -10.31
CA GLN A 211 -23.65 -2.64 -10.92
C GLN A 211 -24.52 -1.93 -9.88
N LEU A 212 -25.01 -0.73 -10.20
CA LEU A 212 -25.92 -0.01 -9.30
C LEU A 212 -27.23 -0.78 -9.06
N ASP A 213 -27.68 -1.53 -10.07
CA ASP A 213 -28.78 -2.47 -9.94
C ASP A 213 -28.24 -3.88 -9.66
N SER A 214 -28.49 -4.39 -8.44
CA SER A 214 -28.06 -5.73 -8.04
C SER A 214 -28.77 -6.84 -8.83
N ASN A 215 -29.95 -6.58 -9.42
CA ASN A 215 -30.64 -7.54 -10.28
C ASN A 215 -29.84 -7.86 -11.55
N ILE A 216 -29.03 -6.90 -12.03
CA ILE A 216 -28.08 -7.15 -13.12
C ILE A 216 -26.99 -8.10 -12.65
N THR A 217 -26.47 -7.90 -11.43
CA THR A 217 -25.42 -8.76 -10.84
C THR A 217 -25.92 -10.20 -10.64
N ALA A 218 -27.16 -10.36 -10.18
CA ALA A 218 -27.78 -11.67 -9.97
C ALA A 218 -27.84 -12.55 -11.23
N GLN A 219 -27.86 -11.93 -12.41
CA GLN A 219 -27.85 -12.64 -13.70
C GLN A 219 -26.43 -13.00 -14.16
N ARG A 220 -25.39 -12.53 -13.46
CA ARG A 220 -23.98 -12.75 -13.82
C ARG A 220 -23.48 -13.99 -13.08
N PRO A 221 -22.76 -14.89 -13.78
CA PRO A 221 -22.25 -16.14 -13.18
C PRO A 221 -20.99 -15.85 -12.36
N LEU A 222 -21.15 -15.12 -11.25
CA LEU A 222 -20.07 -14.81 -10.31
C LEU A 222 -19.91 -15.95 -9.30
N LEU A 223 -18.66 -16.24 -8.96
CA LEU A 223 -18.27 -17.14 -7.88
C LEU A 223 -17.41 -16.38 -6.87
N PHE A 224 -17.23 -16.98 -5.70
CA PHE A 224 -16.43 -16.44 -4.62
C PHE A 224 -15.55 -17.55 -4.02
N THR A 225 -14.35 -17.19 -3.60
CA THR A 225 -13.45 -18.06 -2.84
C THR A 225 -12.77 -17.27 -1.73
N SER A 226 -12.76 -17.82 -0.52
CA SER A 226 -12.10 -17.22 0.66
C SER A 226 -10.61 -17.53 0.67
N TYR A 227 -9.79 -16.55 1.05
CA TYR A 227 -8.33 -16.67 1.14
C TYR A 227 -7.73 -16.05 2.41
N GLY A 228 -8.56 -15.60 3.35
CA GLY A 228 -8.07 -15.01 4.58
C GLY A 228 -9.17 -14.35 5.41
N ILE A 229 -8.72 -13.71 6.48
CA ILE A 229 -9.57 -13.00 7.45
C ILE A 229 -9.03 -11.60 7.71
N GLY A 230 -9.90 -10.70 8.17
CA GLY A 230 -9.55 -9.38 8.68
C GLY A 230 -9.80 -9.30 10.18
N VAL A 231 -10.67 -8.38 10.60
CA VAL A 231 -11.08 -8.26 12.00
C VAL A 231 -11.80 -9.51 12.50
N VAL A 232 -11.40 -9.98 13.68
CA VAL A 232 -12.07 -11.03 14.44
C VAL A 232 -12.23 -10.54 15.87
N GLU A 233 -13.43 -10.64 16.43
CA GLU A 233 -13.69 -10.38 17.85
C GLU A 233 -14.20 -11.65 18.52
N GLY A 234 -13.65 -11.99 19.69
CA GLY A 234 -13.97 -13.21 20.44
C GLY A 234 -12.77 -14.14 20.62
N ASP A 235 -13.02 -15.33 21.18
CA ASP A 235 -11.98 -16.28 21.58
C ASP A 235 -11.52 -17.23 20.45
N TRP A 236 -11.89 -16.95 19.20
CA TRP A 236 -11.46 -17.76 18.06
C TRP A 236 -10.03 -17.43 17.66
N SER A 237 -9.11 -18.34 17.94
CA SER A 237 -7.67 -18.19 17.67
C SER A 237 -7.10 -19.46 17.03
N PRO A 238 -7.23 -19.62 15.70
CA PRO A 238 -6.61 -20.75 15.00
C PRO A 238 -5.08 -20.70 15.12
N ALA A 239 -4.41 -21.85 15.14
CA ALA A 239 -2.95 -21.90 15.19
C ALA A 239 -2.34 -21.72 13.79
N THR A 240 -3.03 -22.21 12.76
CA THR A 240 -2.55 -22.18 11.37
C THR A 240 -3.54 -21.53 10.42
N TYR A 241 -2.98 -21.03 9.31
CA TYR A 241 -3.72 -20.47 8.20
C TYR A 241 -4.60 -21.54 7.52
N GLU A 242 -4.09 -22.76 7.35
CA GLU A 242 -4.87 -23.90 6.87
C GLU A 242 -6.11 -24.16 7.75
N GLN A 243 -5.94 -24.20 9.07
CA GLN A 243 -7.08 -24.38 10.01
C GLN A 243 -8.10 -23.25 9.89
N THR A 244 -7.63 -22.02 9.67
CA THR A 244 -8.50 -20.87 9.46
C THR A 244 -9.41 -21.09 8.25
N LEU A 245 -8.85 -21.45 7.10
CA LEU A 245 -9.63 -21.68 5.89
C LEU A 245 -10.56 -22.89 5.99
N LEU A 246 -10.10 -23.99 6.57
CA LEU A 246 -10.94 -25.17 6.79
C LEU A 246 -12.14 -24.84 7.71
N GLN A 247 -11.94 -24.00 8.73
CA GLN A 247 -13.05 -23.55 9.58
C GLN A 247 -14.02 -22.64 8.82
N LEU A 248 -13.53 -21.75 7.95
CA LEU A 248 -14.42 -20.96 7.08
C LEU A 248 -15.28 -21.87 6.19
N GLN A 249 -14.71 -22.97 5.69
CA GLN A 249 -15.45 -23.98 4.93
C GLN A 249 -16.53 -24.68 5.77
N VAL A 250 -16.23 -25.01 7.04
CA VAL A 250 -17.22 -25.56 7.98
C VAL A 250 -18.38 -24.58 8.20
N TRP A 251 -18.10 -23.28 8.28
CA TRP A 251 -19.12 -22.23 8.39
C TRP A 251 -19.86 -21.92 7.08
N GLY A 252 -19.56 -22.64 5.99
CA GLY A 252 -20.28 -22.57 4.72
C GLY A 252 -19.66 -21.63 3.68
N LEU A 253 -18.47 -21.09 3.91
CA LEU A 253 -17.77 -20.25 2.94
C LEU A 253 -16.89 -21.09 2.00
N PRO A 254 -16.91 -20.83 0.68
CA PRO A 254 -16.10 -21.57 -0.27
C PRO A 254 -14.61 -21.26 -0.08
N ILE A 255 -13.77 -22.28 -0.20
CA ILE A 255 -12.31 -22.19 -0.23
C ILE A 255 -11.78 -22.87 -1.51
N SER A 256 -10.54 -22.57 -1.87
CA SER A 256 -9.94 -23.20 -3.06
C SER A 256 -9.73 -24.70 -2.85
N ARG A 257 -10.19 -25.52 -3.81
CA ARG A 257 -9.90 -26.97 -3.86
C ARG A 257 -8.42 -27.29 -4.12
N TYR A 258 -7.65 -26.30 -4.57
CA TYR A 258 -6.22 -26.40 -4.89
C TYR A 258 -5.35 -25.90 -3.73
N LEU A 259 -5.88 -25.94 -2.50
CA LEU A 259 -5.14 -25.61 -1.30
C LEU A 259 -4.19 -26.77 -0.96
N HIS A 260 -2.90 -26.48 -0.88
CA HIS A 260 -1.88 -27.48 -0.57
C HIS A 260 -0.93 -27.00 0.52
N ARG A 261 -0.74 -27.81 1.55
CA ARG A 261 0.31 -27.61 2.55
C ARG A 261 1.60 -28.28 2.09
N VAL A 262 2.70 -27.54 2.14
CA VAL A 262 4.04 -28.03 1.76
C VAL A 262 5.10 -27.60 2.78
N GLN A 263 6.27 -28.25 2.74
CA GLN A 263 7.41 -27.89 3.56
C GLN A 263 8.61 -27.50 2.70
N GLY A 264 9.12 -26.29 2.93
CA GLY A 264 10.30 -25.76 2.26
C GLY A 264 10.05 -25.22 0.85
N VAL A 265 11.03 -24.45 0.36
CA VAL A 265 10.98 -23.77 -0.93
C VAL A 265 10.89 -24.73 -2.12
N ASP A 266 11.61 -25.86 -2.08
CA ASP A 266 11.64 -26.81 -3.20
C ASP A 266 10.24 -27.41 -3.45
N ALA A 267 9.49 -27.71 -2.40
CA ALA A 267 8.12 -28.19 -2.50
C ALA A 267 7.17 -27.08 -3.01
N CYS A 268 7.40 -25.81 -2.65
CA CYS A 268 6.67 -24.67 -3.23
C CYS A 268 6.87 -24.56 -4.75
N LEU A 269 8.11 -24.73 -5.22
CA LEU A 269 8.46 -24.68 -6.64
C LEU A 269 7.88 -25.89 -7.39
N GLN A 270 7.95 -27.08 -6.81
CA GLN A 270 7.34 -28.28 -7.40
C GLN A 270 5.81 -28.14 -7.54
N ALA A 271 5.13 -27.64 -6.51
CA ALA A 271 3.69 -27.40 -6.56
C ALA A 271 3.31 -26.35 -7.62
N TYR A 272 4.13 -25.32 -7.80
CA TYR A 272 3.96 -24.34 -8.87
C TYR A 272 4.06 -24.96 -10.26
N GLN A 273 5.07 -25.80 -10.49
CA GLN A 273 5.22 -26.52 -11.76
C GLN A 273 4.04 -27.46 -12.04
N ASN A 274 3.53 -28.15 -11.01
CA ASN A 274 2.35 -29.00 -11.15
C ASN A 274 1.10 -28.19 -11.54
N LEU A 275 0.88 -27.03 -10.89
CA LEU A 275 -0.25 -26.17 -11.24
C LEU A 275 -0.13 -25.58 -12.65
N LEU A 276 1.09 -25.22 -13.07
CA LEU A 276 1.36 -24.76 -14.44
C LEU A 276 0.94 -25.80 -15.49
N GLN A 277 1.23 -27.08 -15.26
CA GLN A 277 0.82 -28.17 -16.15
C GLN A 277 -0.70 -28.37 -16.21
N GLN A 278 -1.40 -28.04 -15.12
CA GLN A 278 -2.85 -28.17 -15.01
C GLN A 278 -3.60 -26.88 -15.39
N ARG A 279 -2.88 -25.79 -15.69
CA ARG A 279 -3.47 -24.45 -15.88
C ARG A 279 -4.59 -24.42 -16.91
N GLU A 280 -4.38 -25.04 -18.07
CA GLU A 280 -5.38 -25.06 -19.16
C GLU A 280 -6.64 -25.87 -18.82
N GLN A 281 -6.57 -26.70 -17.78
CA GLN A 281 -7.70 -27.52 -17.30
C GLN A 281 -8.52 -26.79 -16.22
N LEU A 282 -8.01 -25.68 -15.68
CA LEU A 282 -8.74 -24.89 -14.69
C LEU A 282 -9.93 -24.21 -15.36
N ALA A 283 -11.10 -24.27 -14.74
CA ALA A 283 -12.31 -23.62 -15.23
C ALA A 283 -12.33 -22.08 -15.02
N PHE A 284 -11.21 -21.50 -14.60
CA PHE A 284 -11.07 -20.10 -14.23
C PHE A 284 -9.63 -19.62 -14.43
N ASP A 285 -9.45 -18.30 -14.55
CA ASP A 285 -8.14 -17.69 -14.73
C ASP A 285 -7.38 -17.56 -13.40
N ILE A 286 -6.08 -17.83 -13.47
CA ILE A 286 -5.10 -17.60 -12.42
C ILE A 286 -3.92 -16.81 -12.99
N ASP A 287 -3.35 -15.92 -12.18
CA ASP A 287 -2.18 -15.11 -12.55
C ASP A 287 -0.91 -15.53 -11.79
N GLY A 288 -0.96 -16.67 -11.08
CA GLY A 288 0.17 -17.25 -10.35
C GLY A 288 -0.27 -18.20 -9.24
N VAL A 289 0.63 -18.40 -8.30
CA VAL A 289 0.35 -19.01 -6.98
C VAL A 289 0.69 -18.03 -5.88
N VAL A 290 0.01 -18.17 -4.75
CA VAL A 290 0.35 -17.46 -3.52
C VAL A 290 0.94 -18.46 -2.53
N TYR A 291 2.13 -18.16 -2.02
CA TYR A 291 2.72 -18.87 -0.90
C TYR A 291 2.49 -18.07 0.38
N LYS A 292 1.92 -18.69 1.41
CA LYS A 292 1.70 -18.10 2.73
C LYS A 292 2.33 -18.98 3.80
N VAL A 293 3.10 -18.40 4.72
CA VAL A 293 3.58 -19.14 5.90
C VAL A 293 2.39 -19.70 6.68
N ASN A 294 2.37 -21.00 6.99
CA ASN A 294 1.17 -21.62 7.55
C ASN A 294 0.92 -21.21 9.00
N ALA A 295 1.94 -21.12 9.85
CA ALA A 295 1.75 -20.80 11.26
C ALA A 295 1.43 -19.30 11.47
N LEU A 296 0.30 -18.99 12.12
CA LEU A 296 -0.16 -17.61 12.29
C LEU A 296 0.74 -16.79 13.23
N GLN A 297 1.33 -17.42 14.25
CA GLN A 297 2.32 -16.76 15.11
C GLN A 297 3.54 -16.31 14.31
N GLN A 298 4.00 -17.13 13.34
CA GLN A 298 5.13 -16.79 12.49
C GLN A 298 4.78 -15.64 11.53
N GLN A 299 3.54 -15.57 11.04
CA GLN A 299 3.06 -14.42 10.27
C GLN A 299 3.11 -13.12 11.09
N ALA A 300 2.65 -13.16 12.35
CA ALA A 300 2.69 -12.03 13.26
C ALA A 300 4.14 -11.55 13.52
N ASP A 301 5.05 -12.49 13.79
CA ASP A 301 6.47 -12.19 14.01
C ASP A 301 7.15 -11.61 12.76
N MET A 302 6.75 -12.06 11.57
CA MET A 302 7.24 -11.53 10.29
C MET A 302 6.75 -10.11 10.03
N GLY A 303 5.48 -9.81 10.33
CA GLY A 303 4.86 -8.51 10.16
C GLY A 303 4.71 -8.07 8.69
N PHE A 304 4.62 -6.76 8.47
CA PHE A 304 4.30 -6.14 7.18
C PHE A 304 5.40 -5.17 6.73
N ILE A 305 5.47 -4.94 5.42
CA ILE A 305 6.03 -3.72 4.82
C ILE A 305 4.87 -2.78 4.45
N ALA A 306 5.16 -1.53 4.08
CA ALA A 306 4.15 -0.48 3.85
C ALA A 306 2.97 -0.88 2.94
N ARG A 307 3.15 -1.85 2.02
CA ARG A 307 2.13 -2.25 1.04
C ARG A 307 1.85 -3.76 0.97
N ALA A 308 2.54 -4.60 1.73
CA ALA A 308 2.43 -6.06 1.63
C ALA A 308 2.89 -6.80 2.90
N PRO A 309 2.37 -8.02 3.17
CA PRO A 309 2.90 -8.88 4.21
C PRO A 309 4.30 -9.39 3.88
N ARG A 310 5.14 -9.61 4.90
CA ARG A 310 6.47 -10.23 4.75
C ARG A 310 6.42 -11.76 4.73
N TRP A 311 5.28 -12.34 5.10
CA TRP A 311 5.03 -13.77 5.25
C TRP A 311 4.25 -14.39 4.08
N ALA A 312 3.93 -13.60 3.05
CA ALA A 312 3.31 -14.11 1.84
C ALA A 312 3.90 -13.47 0.57
N ILE A 313 3.93 -14.23 -0.52
CA ILE A 313 4.42 -13.78 -1.83
C ILE A 313 3.58 -14.39 -2.95
N ALA A 314 3.36 -13.62 -4.02
CA ALA A 314 2.72 -14.07 -5.25
C ALA A 314 3.80 -14.47 -6.27
N HIS A 315 3.94 -15.76 -6.55
CA HIS A 315 4.79 -16.25 -7.63
C HIS A 315 3.99 -16.23 -8.93
N LYS A 316 4.28 -15.23 -9.76
CA LYS A 316 3.56 -14.91 -10.99
C LYS A 316 3.91 -15.88 -12.10
N LEU A 317 2.91 -16.18 -12.94
CA LEU A 317 3.14 -16.97 -14.15
C LEU A 317 4.09 -16.25 -15.11
N PRO A 318 4.81 -17.00 -15.98
CA PRO A 318 5.55 -16.39 -17.07
C PRO A 318 4.56 -15.60 -17.95
N ALA A 319 4.85 -14.33 -18.17
CA ALA A 319 4.00 -13.48 -18.99
C ALA A 319 3.98 -13.99 -20.44
N GLU A 320 2.80 -14.00 -21.07
CA GLU A 320 2.68 -14.30 -22.49
C GLU A 320 3.47 -13.27 -23.32
N GLU A 321 4.37 -13.78 -24.17
CA GLU A 321 5.16 -12.98 -25.10
C GLU A 321 4.52 -13.05 -26.49
N VAL A 322 4.21 -11.91 -27.08
CA VAL A 322 3.77 -11.81 -28.48
C VAL A 322 4.65 -10.89 -29.28
N LEU A 323 4.54 -10.96 -30.60
CA LEU A 323 5.19 -10.02 -31.50
C LEU A 323 4.28 -8.81 -31.73
N GLY A 324 4.83 -7.60 -31.62
CA GLY A 324 4.21 -6.36 -32.06
C GLY A 324 5.16 -5.58 -32.95
N ARG A 325 4.63 -4.69 -33.78
CA ARG A 325 5.42 -3.81 -34.65
C ARG A 325 5.24 -2.36 -34.22
N ILE A 326 6.35 -1.63 -34.06
CA ILE A 326 6.33 -0.21 -33.69
C ILE A 326 6.08 0.62 -34.95
N HIS A 327 4.92 1.26 -35.05
CA HIS A 327 4.61 2.18 -36.16
C HIS A 327 4.80 3.65 -35.79
N GLY A 328 4.93 3.97 -34.50
CA GLY A 328 5.09 5.33 -34.00
C GLY A 328 5.72 5.37 -32.61
N ILE A 329 6.36 6.48 -32.25
CA ILE A 329 6.78 6.75 -30.87
C ILE A 329 6.33 8.17 -30.54
N GLU A 330 5.47 8.29 -29.53
CA GLU A 330 5.00 9.56 -29.00
C GLU A 330 5.71 9.88 -27.68
N VAL A 331 5.84 11.16 -27.36
CA VAL A 331 6.43 11.62 -26.10
C VAL A 331 5.34 12.23 -25.23
N GLN A 332 5.09 11.60 -24.10
CA GLN A 332 4.22 12.14 -23.07
C GLN A 332 5.03 13.02 -22.12
N VAL A 333 4.49 14.18 -21.76
CA VAL A 333 5.10 15.09 -20.79
C VAL A 333 4.38 14.91 -19.47
N GLY A 334 5.07 14.31 -18.50
CA GLY A 334 4.52 14.11 -17.15
C GLY A 334 4.49 15.40 -16.33
N ARG A 335 3.87 15.33 -15.14
CA ARG A 335 3.74 16.44 -14.18
C ARG A 335 5.05 17.17 -13.90
N THR A 336 6.13 16.44 -13.66
CA THR A 336 7.46 17.01 -13.33
C THR A 336 8.26 17.35 -14.59
N GLY A 337 7.59 17.49 -15.73
CA GLY A 337 8.20 17.68 -17.04
C GLY A 337 8.85 16.43 -17.63
N ALA A 338 8.80 15.28 -16.96
CA ALA A 338 9.40 14.03 -17.45
C ALA A 338 8.93 13.70 -18.87
N LEU A 339 9.85 13.58 -19.81
CA LEU A 339 9.57 13.18 -21.19
C LEU A 339 9.60 11.65 -21.27
N THR A 340 8.43 11.04 -21.33
CA THR A 340 8.25 9.58 -21.36
C THR A 340 7.94 9.14 -22.80
N PRO A 341 8.86 8.45 -23.48
CA PRO A 341 8.59 7.89 -24.79
C PRO A 341 7.64 6.69 -24.69
N VAL A 342 6.63 6.64 -25.56
CA VAL A 342 5.61 5.59 -25.64
C VAL A 342 5.56 5.06 -27.06
N ALA A 343 5.88 3.78 -27.24
CA ALA A 343 5.74 3.08 -28.50
C ALA A 343 4.27 2.87 -28.84
N LYS A 344 3.90 3.23 -30.07
CA LYS A 344 2.63 2.89 -30.71
C LYS A 344 2.83 1.62 -31.51
N LEU A 345 2.06 0.61 -31.13
CA LEU A 345 2.13 -0.71 -31.74
C LEU A 345 0.92 -0.94 -32.62
N ASP A 346 1.13 -1.72 -33.69
CA ASP A 346 0.01 -2.39 -34.34
C ASP A 346 -0.77 -3.17 -33.26
N PRO A 347 -2.12 -3.11 -33.23
CA PRO A 347 -2.90 -3.74 -32.16
C PRO A 347 -2.61 -5.25 -32.05
N VAL A 348 -2.09 -5.68 -30.92
CA VAL A 348 -1.75 -7.09 -30.63
C VAL A 348 -2.51 -7.61 -29.42
N GLN A 349 -2.91 -8.89 -29.43
CA GLN A 349 -3.56 -9.52 -28.27
C GLN A 349 -2.50 -10.13 -27.34
N VAL A 350 -2.50 -9.74 -26.05
CA VAL A 350 -1.58 -10.27 -25.02
C VAL A 350 -2.36 -10.49 -23.73
N GLY A 351 -2.43 -11.72 -23.22
CA GLY A 351 -3.18 -12.01 -21.98
C GLY A 351 -4.63 -11.51 -22.03
N GLY A 352 -5.31 -11.77 -23.16
CA GLY A 352 -6.72 -11.42 -23.39
C GLY A 352 -7.04 -9.92 -23.55
N VAL A 353 -6.03 -9.04 -23.67
CA VAL A 353 -6.25 -7.62 -23.94
C VAL A 353 -5.49 -7.14 -25.19
N THR A 354 -6.12 -6.24 -25.93
CA THR A 354 -5.46 -5.55 -27.06
C THR A 354 -4.48 -4.52 -26.51
N VAL A 355 -3.20 -4.70 -26.79
CA VAL A 355 -2.13 -3.75 -26.49
C VAL A 355 -1.79 -2.99 -27.78
N SER A 356 -1.85 -1.66 -27.72
CA SER A 356 -1.44 -0.77 -28.82
C SER A 356 -0.49 0.34 -28.37
N ASN A 357 -0.21 0.44 -27.06
CA ASN A 357 0.66 1.45 -26.47
C ASN A 357 1.54 0.79 -25.41
N VAL A 358 2.85 1.04 -25.48
CA VAL A 358 3.81 0.48 -24.53
C VAL A 358 4.84 1.54 -24.15
N THR A 359 5.09 1.72 -22.85
CA THR A 359 6.12 2.64 -22.39
C THR A 359 7.51 2.15 -22.78
N LEU A 360 8.38 3.08 -23.17
CA LEU A 360 9.80 2.84 -23.42
C LEU A 360 10.67 3.34 -22.26
N HIS A 361 10.04 3.76 -21.16
CA HIS A 361 10.65 4.29 -19.93
C HIS A 361 11.44 5.59 -20.12
N ASN A 362 12.56 5.57 -20.84
CA ASN A 362 13.47 6.69 -21.02
C ASN A 362 14.44 6.45 -22.20
N GLN A 363 15.26 7.45 -22.53
CA GLN A 363 16.22 7.37 -23.64
C GLN A 363 17.27 6.26 -23.46
N ASP A 364 17.73 6.02 -22.23
CA ASP A 364 18.76 5.01 -21.97
C ASP A 364 18.23 3.61 -22.26
N GLU A 365 16.97 3.33 -21.94
CA GLU A 365 16.34 2.05 -22.21
C GLU A 365 16.11 1.82 -23.72
N ILE A 366 15.73 2.88 -24.46
CA ILE A 366 15.65 2.86 -25.92
C ILE A 366 17.02 2.54 -26.54
N ASN A 367 18.07 3.17 -26.05
CA ASN A 367 19.44 2.93 -26.52
C ASN A 367 19.92 1.52 -26.16
N ARG A 368 19.65 1.05 -24.94
CA ARG A 368 20.02 -0.29 -24.46
C ARG A 368 19.39 -1.40 -25.30
N LYS A 369 18.12 -1.21 -25.71
CA LYS A 369 17.37 -2.16 -26.54
C LYS A 369 17.53 -1.92 -28.05
N ASP A 370 18.25 -0.87 -28.46
CA ASP A 370 18.39 -0.41 -29.86
C ASP A 370 17.03 -0.30 -30.56
N ILE A 371 16.05 0.37 -29.93
CA ILE A 371 14.69 0.49 -30.47
C ILE A 371 14.64 1.54 -31.58
N ARG A 372 14.04 1.17 -32.71
CA ARG A 372 13.88 2.00 -33.90
C ARG A 372 12.43 1.99 -34.36
N LEU A 373 12.05 3.02 -35.11
CA LEU A 373 10.75 3.07 -35.77
C LEU A 373 10.66 1.94 -36.80
N GLY A 374 9.54 1.22 -36.85
CA GLY A 374 9.31 0.07 -37.74
C GLY A 374 9.72 -1.29 -37.16
N ASP A 375 10.44 -1.31 -36.03
CA ASP A 375 10.95 -2.55 -35.44
C ASP A 375 9.83 -3.52 -35.05
N THR A 376 10.08 -4.81 -35.29
CA THR A 376 9.32 -5.89 -34.66
C THR A 376 9.91 -6.15 -33.28
N VAL A 377 9.05 -6.12 -32.25
CA VAL A 377 9.41 -6.25 -30.84
C VAL A 377 8.64 -7.38 -30.20
N ILE A 378 9.25 -7.98 -29.18
CA ILE A 378 8.54 -8.87 -28.26
C ILE A 378 7.88 -8.02 -27.18
N VAL A 379 6.57 -8.15 -27.06
CA VAL A 379 5.72 -7.47 -26.07
C VAL A 379 5.21 -8.52 -25.11
N ARG A 380 5.27 -8.21 -23.82
CA ARG A 380 4.65 -9.04 -22.78
C ARG A 380 3.88 -8.17 -21.81
N ARG A 381 2.96 -8.79 -21.07
CA ARG A 381 2.21 -8.11 -20.00
C ARG A 381 2.81 -8.49 -18.65
N ALA A 382 3.66 -7.64 -18.10
CA ALA A 382 4.31 -7.90 -16.82
C ALA A 382 3.27 -7.94 -15.70
N GLY A 383 3.22 -9.07 -14.97
CA GLY A 383 2.32 -9.30 -13.84
C GLY A 383 0.83 -9.20 -14.20
N ASP A 384 0.46 -9.42 -15.48
CA ASP A 384 -0.90 -9.30 -16.04
C ASP A 384 -1.53 -7.92 -15.86
N VAL A 385 -0.73 -6.84 -15.79
CA VAL A 385 -1.28 -5.48 -15.69
C VAL A 385 -0.67 -4.53 -16.72
N ILE A 386 0.66 -4.38 -16.76
CA ILE A 386 1.31 -3.34 -17.57
C ILE A 386 2.09 -3.98 -18.73
N PRO A 387 1.82 -3.63 -19.99
CA PRO A 387 2.59 -4.14 -21.11
C PRO A 387 3.97 -3.48 -21.19
N GLU A 388 4.99 -4.27 -21.55
CA GLU A 388 6.37 -3.82 -21.75
C GLU A 388 7.00 -4.47 -22.99
N ILE A 389 7.95 -3.77 -23.61
CA ILE A 389 8.79 -4.31 -24.69
C ILE A 389 9.97 -5.03 -24.05
N VAL A 390 10.08 -6.34 -24.27
CA VAL A 390 11.16 -7.18 -23.73
C VAL A 390 12.44 -6.95 -24.53
N ARG A 391 12.35 -7.08 -25.85
CA ARG A 391 13.46 -6.93 -26.78
C ARG A 391 12.97 -6.66 -28.19
N VAL A 392 13.85 -6.08 -29.00
CA VAL A 392 13.71 -6.00 -30.46
C VAL A 392 14.13 -7.34 -31.08
N LEU A 393 13.61 -7.65 -32.27
CA LEU A 393 14.07 -8.75 -33.13
C LEU A 393 14.88 -8.19 -34.31
N PRO A 394 16.21 -8.04 -34.19
CA PRO A 394 17.03 -7.43 -35.24
C PRO A 394 16.99 -8.19 -36.57
N GLN A 395 16.74 -9.50 -36.54
CA GLN A 395 16.66 -10.32 -37.76
C GLN A 395 15.41 -10.00 -38.60
N ARG A 396 14.40 -9.34 -38.02
CA ARG A 396 13.17 -8.90 -38.70
C ARG A 396 13.16 -7.39 -38.98
N ARG A 397 14.29 -6.71 -38.79
CA ARG A 397 14.42 -5.29 -39.09
C ARG A 397 14.50 -5.10 -40.60
N GLU A 398 13.62 -4.26 -41.14
CA GLU A 398 13.57 -3.95 -42.56
C GLU A 398 14.83 -3.16 -42.98
N ALA A 399 15.22 -3.30 -44.26
CA ALA A 399 16.47 -2.71 -44.76
C ALA A 399 16.45 -1.17 -44.82
N ASP A 400 15.26 -0.57 -44.85
CA ASP A 400 15.00 0.87 -44.83
C ASP A 400 14.75 1.43 -43.42
N ALA A 401 14.86 0.60 -42.37
CA ALA A 401 14.73 1.05 -40.99
C ALA A 401 15.79 2.13 -40.66
N PRO A 402 15.49 3.08 -39.76
CA PRO A 402 16.42 4.13 -39.38
C PRO A 402 17.81 3.59 -38.98
N ALA A 403 18.87 4.32 -39.35
CA ALA A 403 20.25 3.88 -39.07
C ALA A 403 20.60 3.88 -37.58
N THR A 404 19.93 4.70 -36.78
CA THR A 404 20.18 4.88 -35.33
C THR A 404 18.94 4.60 -34.50
N SER A 405 19.13 4.31 -33.22
CA SER A 405 18.04 4.25 -32.24
C SER A 405 17.27 5.58 -32.20
N TRP A 406 15.97 5.49 -31.90
CA TRP A 406 15.12 6.66 -31.79
C TRP A 406 15.59 7.59 -30.66
N GLN A 407 15.51 8.91 -30.86
CA GLN A 407 15.98 9.92 -29.91
C GLN A 407 14.84 10.81 -29.44
N LEU A 408 14.81 11.11 -28.14
CA LEU A 408 13.94 12.11 -27.55
C LEU A 408 14.16 13.48 -28.23
N PRO A 409 13.09 14.27 -28.40
CA PRO A 409 13.21 15.59 -29.00
C PRO A 409 13.99 16.53 -28.07
N THR A 410 14.82 17.40 -28.66
CA THR A 410 15.59 18.43 -27.93
C THR A 410 14.72 19.57 -27.41
N SER A 411 13.46 19.63 -27.84
CA SER A 411 12.45 20.55 -27.36
C SER A 411 11.20 19.79 -26.94
N CYS A 412 10.52 20.28 -25.90
CA CYS A 412 9.27 19.75 -25.41
C CYS A 412 8.21 19.77 -26.53
N PRO A 413 7.55 18.64 -26.84
CA PRO A 413 6.55 18.57 -27.91
C PRO A 413 5.26 19.34 -27.61
N VAL A 414 5.09 19.79 -26.36
CA VAL A 414 3.90 20.52 -25.90
C VAL A 414 4.14 22.03 -25.89
N CYS A 415 5.19 22.50 -25.21
CA CYS A 415 5.42 23.93 -24.99
C CYS A 415 6.64 24.49 -25.75
N GLY A 416 7.38 23.67 -26.48
CA GLY A 416 8.56 24.08 -27.26
C GLY A 416 9.82 24.39 -26.43
N SER A 417 9.73 24.46 -25.10
CA SER A 417 10.87 24.70 -24.21
C SER A 417 11.94 23.62 -24.33
N ALA A 418 13.20 23.93 -24.00
CA ALA A 418 14.30 22.96 -24.10
C ALA A 418 14.06 21.70 -23.26
N SER A 419 14.40 20.54 -23.83
CA SER A 419 14.47 19.25 -23.13
C SER A 419 15.82 19.16 -22.44
N VAL A 420 15.83 19.10 -21.11
CA VAL A 420 17.03 19.13 -20.28
C VAL A 420 17.19 17.82 -19.53
N ARG A 421 18.40 17.26 -19.54
CA ARG A 421 18.79 16.11 -18.73
C ARG A 421 19.94 16.53 -17.82
N ALA A 422 19.70 16.56 -16.52
CA ALA A 422 20.73 16.95 -15.55
C ALA A 422 21.85 15.89 -15.46
N ALA A 423 23.05 16.32 -15.08
CA ALA A 423 24.19 15.42 -14.94
C ALA A 423 23.92 14.36 -13.86
N GLY A 424 24.01 13.08 -14.25
CA GLY A 424 23.73 11.94 -13.37
C GLY A 424 22.28 11.48 -13.33
N GLU A 425 21.34 12.19 -13.95
CA GLU A 425 19.95 11.76 -14.06
C GLU A 425 19.70 10.88 -15.31
N VAL A 426 18.75 9.96 -15.21
CA VAL A 426 18.31 9.09 -16.31
C VAL A 426 17.16 9.72 -17.12
N VAL A 427 16.36 10.57 -16.48
CA VAL A 427 15.13 11.12 -17.05
C VAL A 427 15.42 12.48 -17.70
N THR A 428 14.95 12.66 -18.93
CA THR A 428 14.96 13.97 -19.61
C THR A 428 13.67 14.72 -19.28
N ARG A 429 13.74 16.03 -19.03
CA ARG A 429 12.60 16.84 -18.58
C ARG A 429 12.40 18.06 -19.45
N CYS A 430 11.16 18.50 -19.57
CA CYS A 430 10.78 19.79 -20.13
C CYS A 430 11.24 20.93 -19.19
N GLY A 431 12.11 21.80 -19.68
CA GLY A 431 12.57 23.01 -18.96
C GLY A 431 11.54 24.12 -18.82
N GLY A 432 10.33 23.95 -19.39
CA GLY A 432 9.26 24.95 -19.36
C GLY A 432 8.53 25.11 -18.03
N GLY A 433 8.72 24.23 -17.04
CA GLY A 433 8.06 24.32 -15.73
C GLY A 433 6.56 24.67 -15.81
N LEU A 434 6.15 25.72 -15.11
CA LEU A 434 4.76 26.22 -15.03
C LEU A 434 4.20 26.77 -16.35
N PHE A 435 5.07 27.13 -17.30
CA PHE A 435 4.64 27.56 -18.63
C PHE A 435 4.15 26.36 -19.47
N CYS A 436 4.58 25.13 -19.16
CA CYS A 436 4.16 23.96 -19.90
C CYS A 436 2.73 23.55 -19.53
N SER A 437 1.79 23.69 -20.46
CA SER A 437 0.40 23.30 -20.27
C SER A 437 0.24 21.81 -19.91
N ALA A 438 1.09 20.91 -20.39
CA ALA A 438 1.06 19.50 -19.98
C ALA A 438 1.46 19.31 -18.51
N GLN A 439 2.46 20.04 -18.01
CA GLN A 439 2.81 19.97 -16.59
C GLN A 439 1.68 20.51 -15.72
N ARG A 440 1.02 21.59 -16.16
CA ARG A 440 -0.16 22.15 -15.49
C ARG A 440 -1.32 21.16 -15.44
N LYS A 441 -1.72 20.59 -16.59
CA LYS A 441 -2.78 19.56 -16.68
C LYS A 441 -2.47 18.37 -15.78
N GLN A 442 -1.25 17.84 -15.84
CA GLN A 442 -0.84 16.70 -15.02
C GLN A 442 -0.71 17.05 -13.52
N GLY A 443 -0.36 18.30 -13.20
CA GLY A 443 -0.38 18.83 -11.83
C GLY A 443 -1.78 18.86 -11.26
N ILE A 444 -2.75 19.39 -12.03
CA ILE A 444 -4.17 19.41 -11.67
C ILE A 444 -4.71 17.97 -11.53
N ILE A 445 -4.47 17.09 -12.50
CA ILE A 445 -4.89 15.67 -12.44
C ILE A 445 -4.36 14.99 -11.17
N HIS A 446 -3.10 15.25 -10.81
CA HIS A 446 -2.55 14.72 -9.56
C HIS A 446 -3.23 15.32 -8.33
N PHE A 447 -3.41 16.64 -8.30
CA PHE A 447 -4.03 17.36 -7.20
C PHE A 447 -5.44 16.84 -6.91
N VAL A 448 -6.24 16.58 -7.94
CA VAL A 448 -7.62 16.11 -7.82
C VAL A 448 -7.74 14.60 -7.62
N SER A 449 -6.65 13.85 -7.73
CA SER A 449 -6.66 12.40 -7.63
C SER A 449 -7.16 11.88 -6.27
N ARG A 450 -7.66 10.64 -6.25
CA ARG A 450 -8.26 9.98 -5.07
C ARG A 450 -7.41 10.01 -3.79
N ARG A 451 -6.08 9.99 -3.93
CA ARG A 451 -5.15 10.00 -2.79
C ARG A 451 -4.70 11.42 -2.37
N ALA A 452 -5.05 12.42 -3.16
CA ALA A 452 -4.71 13.82 -2.97
C ALA A 452 -5.93 14.59 -2.44
N MET A 453 -6.61 15.39 -3.26
CA MET A 453 -7.82 16.11 -2.84
C MET A 453 -9.12 15.34 -3.08
N ASP A 454 -9.09 14.24 -3.86
CA ASP A 454 -10.25 13.36 -4.12
C ASP A 454 -11.48 14.11 -4.66
N VAL A 455 -11.29 14.80 -5.79
CA VAL A 455 -12.37 15.53 -6.46
C VAL A 455 -13.00 14.64 -7.52
N ASP A 456 -14.15 14.07 -7.19
CA ASP A 456 -14.92 13.26 -8.13
C ASP A 456 -15.43 14.09 -9.32
N GLY A 457 -15.45 13.47 -10.50
CA GLY A 457 -15.92 14.10 -11.74
C GLY A 457 -14.87 14.90 -12.52
N LEU A 458 -13.73 15.24 -11.91
CA LEU A 458 -12.67 16.03 -12.56
C LEU A 458 -11.59 15.15 -13.23
N GLY A 459 -11.96 14.49 -14.33
CA GLY A 459 -11.05 13.61 -15.08
C GLY A 459 -10.18 14.31 -16.13
N ASP A 460 -9.20 13.60 -16.70
CA ASP A 460 -8.18 14.11 -17.65
C ASP A 460 -8.74 14.96 -18.80
N LYS A 461 -9.89 14.56 -19.35
CA LYS A 461 -10.53 15.28 -20.46
C LYS A 461 -11.06 16.64 -20.02
N LEU A 462 -11.72 16.70 -18.87
CA LEU A 462 -12.28 17.94 -18.35
C LEU A 462 -11.18 18.87 -17.88
N VAL A 463 -10.13 18.35 -17.22
CA VAL A 463 -8.93 19.13 -16.90
C VAL A 463 -8.28 19.71 -18.16
N SER A 464 -8.21 18.92 -19.24
CA SER A 464 -7.68 19.41 -20.52
C SER A 464 -8.52 20.56 -21.06
N GLN A 465 -9.85 20.42 -21.09
CA GLN A 465 -10.76 21.47 -21.55
C GLN A 465 -10.65 22.74 -20.70
N LEU A 466 -10.59 22.62 -19.37
CA LEU A 466 -10.45 23.76 -18.45
C LEU A 466 -9.15 24.54 -18.69
N VAL A 467 -8.04 23.83 -18.83
CA VAL A 467 -6.73 24.45 -19.10
C VAL A 467 -6.67 25.03 -20.51
N ASP A 468 -7.20 24.33 -21.51
CA ASP A 468 -7.18 24.78 -22.91
C ASP A 468 -8.11 25.98 -23.16
N ALA A 469 -9.22 26.07 -22.43
CA ALA A 469 -10.12 27.22 -22.43
C ALA A 469 -9.60 28.40 -21.60
N GLY A 470 -8.49 28.25 -20.88
CA GLY A 470 -7.94 29.28 -20.00
C GLY A 470 -8.77 29.53 -18.74
N LEU A 471 -9.66 28.61 -18.36
CA LEU A 471 -10.48 28.71 -17.15
C LEU A 471 -9.69 28.37 -15.88
N VAL A 472 -8.58 27.64 -16.02
CA VAL A 472 -7.72 27.21 -14.90
C VAL A 472 -6.25 27.38 -15.29
N GLU A 473 -5.52 28.23 -14.57
CA GLU A 473 -4.09 28.47 -14.75
C GLU A 473 -3.25 27.84 -13.63
N ASP A 474 -3.76 27.81 -12.42
CA ASP A 474 -3.16 27.16 -11.26
C ASP A 474 -4.15 26.30 -10.46
N LEU A 475 -3.68 25.70 -9.37
CA LEU A 475 -4.49 24.79 -8.55
C LEU A 475 -5.62 25.50 -7.81
N ALA A 476 -5.47 26.78 -7.49
CA ALA A 476 -6.44 27.53 -6.72
C ALA A 476 -7.65 27.96 -7.57
N ASP A 477 -7.43 28.19 -8.87
CA ASP A 477 -8.50 28.56 -9.81
C ASP A 477 -9.60 27.50 -9.88
N LEU A 478 -9.30 26.23 -9.56
CA LEU A 478 -10.30 25.17 -9.44
C LEU A 478 -11.43 25.53 -8.48
N TYR A 479 -11.11 26.20 -7.38
CA TYR A 479 -12.08 26.59 -6.36
C TYR A 479 -12.77 27.93 -6.66
N ALA A 480 -12.43 28.56 -7.78
CA ALA A 480 -13.06 29.77 -8.29
C ALA A 480 -13.95 29.48 -9.53
N LEU A 481 -14.09 28.21 -9.93
CA LEU A 481 -14.95 27.81 -11.03
C LEU A 481 -16.42 28.10 -10.71
N GLU A 482 -17.13 28.60 -11.72
CA GLU A 482 -18.55 28.91 -11.64
C GLU A 482 -19.36 27.97 -12.55
N LEU A 483 -20.68 27.90 -12.29
CA LEU A 483 -21.57 26.96 -12.99
C LEU A 483 -21.69 27.26 -14.49
N GLU A 484 -21.84 28.53 -14.88
CA GLU A 484 -22.07 28.92 -16.27
C GLU A 484 -20.91 28.57 -17.20
N PRO A 485 -19.63 28.89 -16.89
CA PRO A 485 -18.50 28.46 -17.71
C PRO A 485 -18.38 26.95 -17.85
N LEU A 486 -18.72 26.18 -16.81
CA LEU A 486 -18.64 24.73 -16.82
C LEU A 486 -19.69 24.10 -17.76
N ILE A 487 -20.91 24.65 -17.81
CA ILE A 487 -21.97 24.15 -18.70
C ILE A 487 -21.61 24.36 -20.18
N ALA A 488 -20.80 25.37 -20.50
CA ALA A 488 -20.35 25.63 -21.87
C ALA A 488 -19.34 24.59 -22.39
N LEU A 489 -18.79 23.73 -21.52
CA LEU A 489 -17.80 22.73 -21.87
C LEU A 489 -18.44 21.49 -22.52
N GLU A 490 -17.71 20.83 -23.43
CA GLU A 490 -18.21 19.66 -24.13
C GLU A 490 -18.48 18.52 -23.14
N ARG A 491 -19.70 17.98 -23.18
CA ARG A 491 -20.21 16.88 -22.31
C ARG A 491 -20.44 17.28 -20.85
N MET A 492 -20.56 18.57 -20.57
CA MET A 492 -21.02 19.08 -19.28
C MET A 492 -22.46 19.56 -19.39
N ALA A 493 -23.32 19.09 -18.49
CA ALA A 493 -24.67 19.61 -18.29
C ALA A 493 -24.76 20.25 -16.91
N GLU A 494 -25.81 21.03 -16.65
CA GLU A 494 -26.02 21.73 -15.37
C GLU A 494 -25.83 20.81 -14.16
N LYS A 495 -26.40 19.60 -14.20
CA LYS A 495 -26.25 18.62 -13.12
C LYS A 495 -24.81 18.14 -12.93
N SER A 496 -24.07 17.83 -14.00
CA SER A 496 -22.69 17.36 -13.87
C SER A 496 -21.74 18.48 -13.48
N ALA A 497 -22.02 19.71 -13.91
CA ALA A 497 -21.31 20.91 -13.48
C ALA A 497 -21.53 21.18 -11.99
N GLN A 498 -22.77 21.12 -11.52
CA GLN A 498 -23.08 21.28 -10.09
C GLN A 498 -22.42 20.19 -9.24
N ASN A 499 -22.50 18.92 -9.66
CA ASN A 499 -21.84 17.83 -8.96
C ASN A 499 -20.31 18.04 -8.81
N LEU A 500 -19.66 18.61 -9.83
CA LEU A 500 -18.25 18.94 -9.77
C LEU A 500 -17.96 20.08 -8.78
N LEU A 501 -18.78 21.13 -8.79
CA LEU A 501 -18.66 22.24 -7.83
C LEU A 501 -18.85 21.75 -6.39
N ASP A 502 -19.84 20.88 -6.17
CA ASP A 502 -20.09 20.26 -4.87
C ASP A 502 -18.90 19.39 -4.44
N ALA A 503 -18.30 18.60 -5.36
CA ALA A 503 -17.12 17.80 -5.08
C ALA A 503 -15.89 18.66 -4.72
N LEU A 504 -15.70 19.80 -5.39
CA LEU A 504 -14.66 20.78 -5.08
C LEU A 504 -14.89 21.42 -3.71
N GLU A 505 -16.14 21.72 -3.34
CA GLU A 505 -16.45 22.26 -2.02
C GLU A 505 -16.14 21.24 -0.91
N VAL A 506 -16.52 19.97 -1.12
CA VAL A 506 -16.21 18.88 -0.18
C VAL A 506 -14.70 18.68 -0.04
N SER A 507 -13.95 18.76 -1.14
CA SER A 507 -12.49 18.53 -1.12
C SER A 507 -11.71 19.58 -0.33
N LYS A 508 -12.30 20.75 -0.02
CA LYS A 508 -11.67 21.76 0.84
C LYS A 508 -11.34 21.21 2.22
N GLN A 509 -12.09 20.24 2.72
CA GLN A 509 -11.80 19.55 3.97
C GLN A 509 -10.84 18.38 3.73
N THR A 510 -9.58 18.53 4.14
CA THR A 510 -8.54 17.52 3.89
C THR A 510 -7.63 17.30 5.10
N THR A 511 -6.55 16.55 4.93
CA THR A 511 -5.48 16.38 5.93
C THR A 511 -4.18 16.99 5.42
N LEU A 512 -3.30 17.43 6.32
CA LEU A 512 -2.00 18.00 5.94
C LEU A 512 -1.18 17.03 5.07
N GLY A 513 -1.19 15.73 5.37
CA GLY A 513 -0.48 14.73 4.57
C GLY A 513 -1.01 14.62 3.14
N ARG A 514 -2.35 14.64 2.97
CA ARG A 514 -2.99 14.63 1.65
C ARG A 514 -2.73 15.91 0.88
N PHE A 515 -2.80 17.06 1.55
CA PHE A 515 -2.50 18.36 0.96
C PHE A 515 -1.05 18.44 0.47
N LEU A 516 -0.07 18.06 1.30
CA LEU A 516 1.35 18.02 0.92
C LEU A 516 1.60 17.08 -0.26
N TYR A 517 0.92 15.92 -0.28
CA TYR A 517 0.96 15.02 -1.42
C TYR A 517 0.35 15.68 -2.67
N ALA A 518 -0.79 16.37 -2.55
CA ALA A 518 -1.50 17.03 -3.64
C ALA A 518 -0.69 18.14 -4.32
N LEU A 519 0.14 18.87 -3.57
CA LEU A 519 1.04 19.90 -4.12
C LEU A 519 2.07 19.35 -5.11
N GLY A 520 2.32 18.04 -5.09
CA GLY A 520 3.20 17.39 -6.06
C GLY A 520 4.67 17.77 -5.92
N ILE A 521 5.13 18.04 -4.70
CA ILE A 521 6.53 18.35 -4.36
C ILE A 521 7.43 17.23 -4.92
N PRO A 522 8.53 17.55 -5.65
CA PRO A 522 9.41 16.55 -6.24
C PRO A 522 9.89 15.49 -5.24
N GLU A 523 9.86 14.22 -5.64
CA GLU A 523 10.22 13.05 -4.81
C GLU A 523 9.31 12.79 -3.58
N ILE A 524 8.30 13.63 -3.32
CA ILE A 524 7.39 13.43 -2.18
C ILE A 524 6.17 12.62 -2.61
N GLY A 525 6.22 11.32 -2.30
CA GLY A 525 5.07 10.42 -2.37
C GLY A 525 4.20 10.47 -1.11
N GLU A 526 3.05 9.79 -1.17
CA GLU A 526 2.02 9.71 -0.11
C GLU A 526 2.59 9.40 1.29
N VAL A 527 3.49 8.40 1.38
CA VAL A 527 4.11 7.98 2.65
C VAL A 527 4.97 9.10 3.24
N ASN A 528 5.78 9.75 2.41
CA ASN A 528 6.67 10.83 2.85
C ASN A 528 5.86 12.08 3.21
N ALA A 529 4.79 12.38 2.46
CA ALA A 529 3.88 13.48 2.79
C ALA A 529 3.19 13.26 4.15
N THR A 530 2.78 12.02 4.44
CA THR A 530 2.21 11.65 5.75
C THR A 530 3.26 11.76 6.86
N ALA A 531 4.49 11.31 6.62
CA ALA A 531 5.60 11.44 7.57
C ALA A 531 5.95 12.90 7.86
N LEU A 532 5.95 13.77 6.84
CA LEU A 532 6.13 15.22 6.98
C LEU A 532 5.04 15.83 7.83
N ALA A 533 3.78 15.52 7.52
CA ALA A 533 2.64 16.02 8.28
C ALA A 533 2.71 15.60 9.75
N ALA A 534 3.05 14.34 10.03
CA ALA A 534 3.19 13.83 11.38
C ALA A 534 4.37 14.45 12.14
N HIS A 535 5.49 14.73 11.47
CA HIS A 535 6.67 15.31 12.09
C HIS A 535 6.51 16.80 12.40
N PHE A 536 6.06 17.58 11.41
CA PHE A 536 5.98 19.05 11.53
C PHE A 536 4.66 19.54 12.11
N GLY A 537 3.57 18.77 12.04
CA GLY A 537 2.27 19.09 12.64
C GLY A 537 1.49 20.22 11.95
N SER A 538 2.17 21.22 11.39
CA SER A 538 1.59 22.34 10.65
C SER A 538 2.39 22.67 9.38
N LEU A 539 1.72 23.32 8.42
CA LEU A 539 2.36 23.78 7.19
C LEU A 539 3.37 24.91 7.47
N ALA A 540 3.06 25.80 8.42
CA ALA A 540 3.94 26.90 8.82
C ALA A 540 5.27 26.40 9.38
N ALA A 541 5.25 25.33 10.20
CA ALA A 541 6.46 24.72 10.72
C ALA A 541 7.33 24.12 9.60
N LEU A 542 6.70 23.51 8.60
CA LEU A 542 7.40 22.96 7.44
C LEU A 542 7.99 24.07 6.53
N GLN A 543 7.27 25.17 6.32
CA GLN A 543 7.74 26.32 5.53
C GLN A 543 8.96 27.01 6.16
N GLN A 544 9.07 26.99 7.50
CA GLN A 544 10.18 27.57 8.24
C GLN A 544 11.32 26.57 8.50
N ALA A 545 11.17 25.32 8.07
CA ALA A 545 12.14 24.28 8.31
C ALA A 545 13.48 24.57 7.61
N SER A 546 14.54 24.11 8.25
CA SER A 546 15.92 24.14 7.77
C SER A 546 16.40 22.73 7.42
N SER A 547 17.53 22.61 6.71
CA SER A 547 18.11 21.29 6.41
C SER A 547 18.33 20.43 7.66
N THR A 548 18.62 21.06 8.81
CA THR A 548 18.86 20.38 10.09
C THR A 548 17.61 19.81 10.75
N ASP A 549 16.42 20.22 10.31
CA ASP A 549 15.14 19.69 10.81
C ASP A 549 14.77 18.37 10.13
N PHE A 550 15.26 18.14 8.92
CA PHE A 550 15.11 16.87 8.21
C PHE A 550 16.22 15.88 8.57
N ILE A 551 17.45 16.39 8.68
CA ILE A 551 18.67 15.58 8.74
C ILE A 551 19.71 16.25 9.63
N GLU A 552 20.30 15.48 10.52
CA GLU A 552 21.44 15.92 11.32
C GLU A 552 22.69 15.13 10.93
N VAL A 553 23.72 15.83 10.45
CA VAL A 553 25.02 15.22 10.20
C VAL A 553 25.86 15.32 11.47
N GLN A 554 26.11 14.18 12.10
CA GLN A 554 27.04 14.05 13.22
C GLN A 554 28.44 13.73 12.70
N GLY A 555 29.47 14.18 13.41
CA GLY A 555 30.87 14.01 13.03
C GLY A 555 31.35 14.97 11.94
N ILE A 556 32.35 14.57 11.15
CA ILE A 556 33.00 15.45 10.17
C ILE A 556 32.72 14.94 8.76
N LYS A 557 32.06 15.77 7.94
CA LYS A 557 31.73 15.45 6.54
C LYS A 557 32.97 14.99 5.78
N GLY A 558 32.90 13.79 5.19
CA GLY A 558 34.01 13.17 4.46
C GLY A 558 34.90 12.22 5.29
N ILE A 559 34.72 12.14 6.61
CA ILE A 559 35.40 11.14 7.46
C ILE A 559 34.48 9.93 7.67
N GLY A 560 34.79 8.81 7.00
CA GLY A 560 34.10 7.54 7.20
C GLY A 560 34.61 6.78 8.44
N GLU A 561 33.90 5.72 8.84
CA GLU A 561 34.19 4.91 10.04
C GLU A 561 35.65 4.49 10.18
N LYS A 562 36.25 3.97 9.10
CA LYS A 562 37.66 3.54 9.09
C LYS A 562 38.63 4.70 9.27
N THR A 563 38.36 5.85 8.65
CA THR A 563 39.19 7.05 8.79
C THR A 563 39.07 7.62 10.20
N ALA A 564 37.86 7.67 10.76
CA ALA A 564 37.62 8.08 12.14
C ALA A 564 38.38 7.17 13.13
N ALA A 565 38.34 5.85 12.92
CA ALA A 565 39.10 4.90 13.73
C ALA A 565 40.62 5.10 13.61
N ASN A 566 41.15 5.34 12.40
CA ASN A 566 42.58 5.62 12.21
C ASN A 566 43.02 6.91 12.92
N ILE A 567 42.23 7.98 12.82
CA ILE A 567 42.52 9.25 13.50
C ILE A 567 42.42 9.05 15.02
N SER A 568 41.37 8.39 15.51
CA SER A 568 41.19 8.08 16.92
C SER A 568 42.37 7.29 17.48
N GLN A 569 42.77 6.21 16.81
CA GLN A 569 43.90 5.39 17.21
C GLN A 569 45.21 6.19 17.22
N TYR A 570 45.45 7.02 16.20
CA TYR A 570 46.66 7.84 16.12
C TYR A 570 46.75 8.82 17.29
N PHE A 571 45.72 9.62 17.51
CA PHE A 571 45.71 10.68 18.52
C PHE A 571 45.61 10.18 19.96
N LEU A 572 45.04 8.99 20.19
CA LEU A 572 45.06 8.33 21.50
C LEU A 572 46.43 7.71 21.82
N ALA A 573 47.25 7.38 20.81
CA ALA A 573 48.54 6.71 20.98
C ALA A 573 49.76 7.65 20.88
N HIS A 574 49.63 8.85 20.29
CA HIS A 574 50.76 9.75 19.99
C HIS A 574 50.60 11.15 20.61
N PRO A 575 51.69 11.81 21.02
CA PRO A 575 51.68 13.12 21.68
C PRO A 575 51.58 14.33 20.72
N GLN A 576 51.32 15.49 21.33
CA GLN A 576 50.91 16.80 20.77
C GLN A 576 51.85 17.43 19.72
N PRO A 577 51.35 18.39 18.90
CA PRO A 577 52.14 19.14 17.92
C PRO A 577 53.36 19.85 18.52
N GLU A 578 54.41 20.02 17.71
CA GLU A 578 55.58 20.82 18.08
C GLU A 578 55.19 22.31 18.23
N ALA A 579 55.77 22.99 19.23
CA ALA A 579 55.38 24.35 19.59
C ALA A 579 55.61 25.33 18.42
N GLY A 580 54.54 26.00 17.98
CA GLY A 580 54.59 27.08 16.98
C GLY A 580 54.21 26.68 15.55
N GLN A 581 53.79 25.43 15.30
CA GLN A 581 53.31 24.98 13.99
C GLN A 581 51.80 25.24 13.82
N ASP A 582 51.36 25.62 12.61
CA ASP A 582 49.94 25.76 12.30
C ASP A 582 49.22 24.40 12.39
N TRP A 583 48.05 24.38 13.01
CA TRP A 583 47.30 23.16 13.32
C TRP A 583 46.86 22.39 12.06
N ALA A 584 46.39 23.09 11.03
CA ALA A 584 45.94 22.47 9.79
C ALA A 584 47.12 21.95 8.96
N ASP A 585 48.21 22.71 8.92
CA ASP A 585 49.44 22.30 8.24
C ASP A 585 50.11 21.10 8.94
N TRP A 586 50.10 21.08 10.27
CA TRP A 586 50.61 19.94 11.04
C TRP A 586 49.79 18.67 10.76
N LEU A 587 48.45 18.75 10.73
CA LEU A 587 47.57 17.62 10.39
C LEU A 587 47.89 17.01 9.02
N LEU A 588 48.34 17.82 8.05
CA LEU A 588 48.78 17.33 6.73
C LEU A 588 50.06 16.50 6.79
N THR A 589 50.96 16.77 7.75
CA THR A 589 52.24 16.05 7.88
C THR A 589 52.08 14.63 8.42
N LEU A 590 50.99 14.35 9.14
CA LEU A 590 50.78 13.08 9.86
C LEU A 590 50.54 11.86 8.96
N LYS A 591 50.27 12.07 7.66
CA LYS A 591 50.01 11.02 6.66
C LYS A 591 49.01 9.93 7.11
N ILE A 592 48.02 10.29 7.93
CA ILE A 592 46.98 9.35 8.41
C ILE A 592 46.10 8.92 7.23
N ARG A 593 45.95 7.60 7.04
CA ARG A 593 45.17 7.05 5.91
C ARG A 593 43.72 7.52 5.97
N GLY A 594 43.32 8.32 4.98
CA GLY A 594 41.97 8.87 4.82
C GLY A 594 41.83 10.33 5.27
N LEU A 595 42.79 10.88 6.02
CA LEU A 595 42.87 12.30 6.35
C LEU A 595 43.54 13.04 5.18
N ASN A 596 42.85 14.03 4.59
CA ASN A 596 43.32 14.72 3.38
C ASN A 596 42.95 16.21 3.41
N GLN A 597 43.43 16.97 2.42
CA GLN A 597 43.20 18.40 2.27
C GLN A 597 41.72 18.82 2.26
N ARG A 598 40.77 17.91 1.97
CA ARG A 598 39.33 18.21 1.99
C ARG A 598 38.70 18.05 3.37
N THR A 599 39.21 17.13 4.19
CA THR A 599 38.66 16.84 5.53
C THR A 599 39.34 17.64 6.64
N ILE A 600 40.59 18.04 6.44
CA ILE A 600 41.40 18.77 7.43
C ILE A 600 40.80 20.12 7.81
N PRO A 601 40.32 20.97 6.88
CA PRO A 601 39.71 22.25 7.25
C PRO A 601 38.51 22.07 8.20
N ALA A 602 37.66 21.08 7.94
CA ALA A 602 36.50 20.79 8.78
C ALA A 602 36.87 20.20 10.16
N LEU A 603 37.95 19.40 10.22
CA LEU A 603 38.53 18.89 11.46
C LEU A 603 39.15 20.01 12.29
N ALA A 604 39.97 20.86 11.68
CA ALA A 604 40.64 21.97 12.33
C ALA A 604 39.67 23.06 12.80
N GLN A 605 38.59 23.30 12.05
CA GLN A 605 37.54 24.22 12.48
C GLN A 605 36.78 23.70 13.70
N ARG A 606 36.54 22.39 13.79
CA ARG A 606 35.73 21.78 14.86
C ARG A 606 36.56 21.48 16.12
N TYR A 607 37.84 21.19 15.95
CA TYR A 607 38.79 20.95 17.03
C TYR A 607 40.00 21.83 16.78
N PRO A 608 40.15 22.96 17.51
CA PRO A 608 41.14 23.98 17.20
C PRO A 608 42.59 23.56 17.51
N ASP A 609 42.79 22.52 18.31
CA ASP A 609 44.11 22.00 18.67
C ASP A 609 44.07 20.49 19.00
N ALA A 610 45.26 19.89 19.14
CA ALA A 610 45.39 18.46 19.47
C ALA A 610 44.81 18.08 20.84
N PRO A 611 45.02 18.85 21.93
CA PRO A 611 44.37 18.56 23.21
C PRO A 611 42.84 18.45 23.10
N CYS A 612 42.20 19.39 22.40
CA CYS A 612 40.75 19.42 22.20
C CYS A 612 40.27 18.19 21.43
N LEU A 613 40.97 17.82 20.35
CA LEU A 613 40.66 16.62 19.59
C LEU A 613 40.87 15.34 20.42
N GLN A 614 41.96 15.24 21.18
CA GLN A 614 42.26 14.09 22.03
C GLN A 614 41.22 13.89 23.12
N GLN A 615 40.83 14.96 23.80
CA GLN A 615 39.79 14.89 24.84
C GLN A 615 38.46 14.39 24.24
N ALA A 616 38.04 14.96 23.11
CA ALA A 616 36.81 14.55 22.44
C ALA A 616 36.83 13.07 22.00
N LEU A 617 37.99 12.57 21.55
CA LEU A 617 38.19 11.18 21.16
C LEU A 617 38.23 10.22 22.34
N GLN A 618 38.72 10.65 23.51
CA GLN A 618 38.69 9.86 24.75
C GLN A 618 37.25 9.68 25.26
N GLU A 619 36.43 10.72 25.15
CA GLU A 619 35.02 10.68 25.54
C GLU A 619 34.17 9.87 24.55
N ASN A 620 34.44 9.99 23.25
CA ASN A 620 33.75 9.24 22.20
C ASN A 620 34.69 8.96 21.01
N PRO A 621 35.28 7.75 20.93
CA PRO A 621 36.18 7.37 19.83
C PRO A 621 35.55 7.45 18.43
N GLY A 622 34.21 7.40 18.34
CA GLY A 622 33.46 7.50 17.09
C GLY A 622 33.06 8.92 16.69
N ILE A 623 33.43 9.96 17.47
CA ILE A 623 32.91 11.33 17.30
C ILE A 623 33.23 11.95 15.93
N LEU A 624 34.28 11.49 15.26
CA LEU A 624 34.68 11.99 13.94
C LEU A 624 33.93 11.33 12.78
N HIS A 625 33.34 10.15 13.00
CA HIS A 625 32.65 9.40 11.96
C HIS A 625 31.39 10.16 11.51
N SER A 626 31.38 10.57 10.24
CA SER A 626 30.23 11.19 9.62
C SER A 626 29.04 10.23 9.61
N ARG A 627 28.00 10.54 10.39
CA ARG A 627 26.74 9.80 10.42
C ARG A 627 25.59 10.76 10.15
N THR A 628 24.76 10.40 9.20
CA THR A 628 23.57 11.16 8.83
C THR A 628 22.37 10.60 9.59
N LEU A 629 21.90 11.32 10.60
CA LEU A 629 20.67 11.00 11.33
C LEU A 629 19.48 11.58 10.57
N ILE A 630 18.63 10.70 10.06
CA ILE A 630 17.38 11.08 9.40
C ILE A 630 16.32 11.34 10.49
N LYS A 631 15.87 12.58 10.64
CA LYS A 631 14.85 12.99 11.62
C LYS A 631 13.42 12.72 11.14
N VAL A 632 13.20 12.80 9.83
CA VAL A 632 11.92 12.43 9.20
C VAL A 632 12.09 11.11 8.47
N PRO A 633 11.47 10.00 8.94
CA PRO A 633 11.63 8.69 8.32
C PRO A 633 11.37 8.73 6.80
N GLY A 634 12.31 8.20 6.02
CA GLY A 634 12.21 8.15 4.56
C GLY A 634 12.72 9.39 3.81
N ILE A 635 13.16 10.45 4.51
CA ILE A 635 13.63 11.70 3.90
C ILE A 635 15.14 11.86 4.07
N GLY A 636 15.87 11.64 2.96
CA GLY A 636 17.32 11.86 2.87
C GLY A 636 17.69 13.24 2.30
N GLU A 637 19.00 13.48 2.13
CA GLU A 637 19.56 14.81 1.80
C GLU A 637 18.95 15.41 0.52
N VAL A 638 18.78 14.58 -0.51
CA VAL A 638 18.19 14.98 -1.79
C VAL A 638 16.73 15.40 -1.62
N MET A 639 15.92 14.61 -0.90
CA MET A 639 14.51 14.93 -0.68
C MET A 639 14.33 16.19 0.18
N ALA A 640 15.14 16.34 1.24
CA ALA A 640 15.14 17.53 2.06
C ALA A 640 15.46 18.79 1.23
N ALA A 641 16.45 18.71 0.34
CA ALA A 641 16.79 19.81 -0.56
C ALA A 641 15.62 20.17 -1.50
N HIS A 642 14.92 19.18 -2.08
CA HIS A 642 13.75 19.44 -2.92
C HIS A 642 12.58 20.09 -2.16
N ILE A 643 12.33 19.67 -0.91
CA ILE A 643 11.29 20.27 -0.07
C ILE A 643 11.63 21.73 0.24
N LEU A 644 12.86 22.00 0.68
CA LEU A 644 13.32 23.35 1.00
C LEU A 644 13.27 24.26 -0.23
N ALA A 645 13.76 23.78 -1.38
CA ALA A 645 13.69 24.52 -2.63
C ALA A 645 12.23 24.85 -3.00
N PHE A 646 11.31 23.88 -2.90
CA PHE A 646 9.89 24.09 -3.20
C PHE A 646 9.27 25.23 -2.38
N PHE A 647 9.56 25.32 -1.08
CA PHE A 647 9.03 26.37 -0.20
C PHE A 647 9.79 27.70 -0.27
N GLN A 648 10.96 27.75 -0.92
CA GLN A 648 11.66 29.01 -1.22
C GLN A 648 11.13 29.68 -2.48
N GLU A 649 10.46 28.93 -3.37
CA GLU A 649 9.89 29.45 -4.60
C GLU A 649 8.62 30.29 -4.33
N ALA A 650 8.70 31.60 -4.63
CA ALA A 650 7.61 32.55 -4.34
C ALA A 650 6.27 32.18 -5.02
N HIS A 651 6.32 31.57 -6.20
CA HIS A 651 5.11 31.15 -6.91
C HIS A 651 4.37 30.01 -6.21
N ASN A 652 5.09 29.05 -5.60
CA ASN A 652 4.48 27.94 -4.86
C ASN A 652 3.78 28.46 -3.60
N LEU A 653 4.42 29.38 -2.88
CA LEU A 653 3.83 30.04 -1.72
C LEU A 653 2.56 30.82 -2.09
N ALA A 654 2.57 31.53 -3.22
CA ALA A 654 1.39 32.25 -3.69
C ALA A 654 0.20 31.32 -4.01
N VAL A 655 0.44 30.18 -4.66
CA VAL A 655 -0.61 29.18 -4.92
C VAL A 655 -1.15 28.58 -3.62
N ILE A 656 -0.29 28.25 -2.66
CA ILE A 656 -0.69 27.76 -1.35
C ILE A 656 -1.58 28.78 -0.63
N GLU A 657 -1.19 30.06 -0.63
CA GLU A 657 -1.97 31.12 0.00
C GLU A 657 -3.34 31.29 -0.67
N LYS A 658 -3.41 31.23 -2.01
CA LYS A 658 -4.69 31.24 -2.73
C LYS A 658 -5.57 30.04 -2.36
N LEU A 659 -5.01 28.83 -2.25
CA LEU A 659 -5.73 27.63 -1.83
C LEU A 659 -6.31 27.78 -0.42
N GLN A 660 -5.53 28.32 0.52
CA GLN A 660 -6.00 28.61 1.88
C GLN A 660 -7.12 29.66 1.88
N LYS A 661 -6.99 30.73 1.08
CA LYS A 661 -8.04 31.75 0.91
C LYS A 661 -9.31 31.19 0.27
N ALA A 662 -9.19 30.21 -0.61
CA ALA A 662 -10.32 29.51 -1.21
C ALA A 662 -11.05 28.57 -0.23
N GLY A 663 -10.54 28.42 1.00
CA GLY A 663 -11.16 27.65 2.07
C GLY A 663 -10.62 26.22 2.23
N VAL A 664 -9.52 25.86 1.57
CA VAL A 664 -8.86 24.57 1.79
C VAL A 664 -8.25 24.56 3.20
N ILE A 665 -8.72 23.63 4.04
CA ILE A 665 -8.34 23.52 5.45
C ILE A 665 -8.04 22.08 5.85
N TRP A 666 -7.27 21.95 6.93
CA TRP A 666 -6.93 20.68 7.56
C TRP A 666 -6.74 20.89 9.07
N PRO A 667 -6.94 19.86 9.89
CA PRO A 667 -6.64 19.94 11.31
C PRO A 667 -5.13 20.03 11.53
N GLU A 668 -4.66 21.08 12.20
CA GLU A 668 -3.27 21.16 12.66
C GLU A 668 -3.08 20.31 13.91
N THR A 669 -1.95 19.62 13.99
CA THR A 669 -1.55 18.89 15.20
C THR A 669 -0.38 19.62 15.82
N SER A 670 -0.29 19.69 17.15
CA SER A 670 0.90 20.23 17.79
C SER A 670 2.10 19.38 17.38
N ALA A 671 3.07 20.00 16.70
CA ALA A 671 4.31 19.36 16.30
C ALA A 671 4.93 18.65 17.50
N GLN A 672 5.48 17.45 17.31
CA GLN A 672 6.47 16.93 18.25
C GLN A 672 7.73 17.78 18.08
N THR A 673 7.72 19.01 18.61
CA THR A 673 8.92 19.85 18.66
C THR A 673 9.97 19.07 19.41
N SER A 674 10.95 18.61 18.64
CA SER A 674 12.28 18.27 19.10
C SER A 674 12.91 19.56 19.62
N GLN A 675 12.48 20.01 20.78
CA GLN A 675 13.26 20.97 21.56
C GLN A 675 14.52 20.22 21.96
N THR A 676 15.63 20.64 21.36
CA THR A 676 16.94 20.58 21.98
C THR A 676 16.77 20.91 23.45
N ALA A 677 16.95 19.91 24.31
CA ALA A 677 17.05 20.10 25.75
C ALA A 677 18.33 20.90 26.01
N SER A 678 18.22 22.22 25.91
CA SER A 678 19.03 23.14 26.69
C SER A 678 18.87 22.73 28.14
N ILE A 679 19.96 22.19 28.68
CA ILE A 679 20.12 21.86 30.09
C ILE A 679 19.88 23.14 30.90
N SER A 680 18.79 23.17 31.65
CA SER A 680 18.69 23.88 32.92
C SER A 680 17.69 23.17 33.83
N PRO A 681 17.91 23.21 35.16
CA PRO A 681 17.72 22.05 36.01
C PRO A 681 16.48 22.19 36.89
N SER A 682 15.40 21.47 36.57
CA SER A 682 14.33 21.20 37.54
C SER A 682 13.39 20.08 37.07
N LYS A 683 13.85 18.83 37.18
CA LYS A 683 13.03 17.63 37.39
C LYS A 683 13.93 16.45 37.78
N SER A 684 14.79 16.67 38.78
CA SER A 684 15.72 15.65 39.28
C SER A 684 15.25 14.93 40.54
N ASN A 685 13.99 15.10 40.95
CA ASN A 685 13.48 14.50 42.19
C ASN A 685 12.38 13.45 41.98
N HIS A 686 12.03 13.10 40.73
CA HIS A 686 11.07 12.03 40.52
C HIS A 686 11.72 10.65 40.82
N PRO A 687 11.10 9.77 41.63
CA PRO A 687 11.70 8.49 42.07
C PRO A 687 12.16 7.56 40.94
N LEU A 688 11.59 7.73 39.75
CA LEU A 688 11.89 6.93 38.55
C LEU A 688 12.98 7.53 37.64
N ALA A 689 13.47 8.74 37.92
CA ALA A 689 14.49 9.37 37.10
C ALA A 689 15.81 8.57 37.13
N GLY A 690 16.32 8.22 35.95
CA GLY A 690 17.55 7.43 35.79
C GLY A 690 17.41 5.92 36.02
N LYS A 691 16.24 5.44 36.45
CA LYS A 691 15.98 4.01 36.68
C LYS A 691 15.72 3.27 35.39
N THR A 692 16.16 2.01 35.30
CA THR A 692 15.93 1.15 34.14
C THR A 692 14.77 0.20 34.40
N LEU A 693 13.70 0.33 33.63
CA LEU A 693 12.49 -0.49 33.75
C LEU A 693 12.31 -1.40 32.54
N VAL A 694 11.69 -2.56 32.77
CA VAL A 694 11.24 -3.46 31.71
C VAL A 694 9.74 -3.69 31.89
N LEU A 695 8.97 -3.56 30.82
CA LEU A 695 7.53 -3.86 30.83
C LEU A 695 7.28 -5.27 30.30
N THR A 696 6.53 -6.09 31.03
CA THR A 696 6.11 -7.44 30.60
C THR A 696 4.63 -7.67 30.90
N GLY A 697 3.97 -8.53 30.10
CA GLY A 697 2.51 -8.70 30.15
C GLY A 697 1.75 -7.57 29.47
N SER A 698 0.42 -7.69 29.48
CA SER A 698 -0.54 -6.68 29.04
C SER A 698 -0.92 -5.76 30.19
N LEU A 699 -0.96 -4.46 29.94
CA LEU A 699 -1.43 -3.45 30.90
C LEU A 699 -2.91 -3.17 30.59
N SER A 700 -3.73 -3.15 31.62
CA SER A 700 -5.19 -3.02 31.57
C SER A 700 -5.66 -1.57 31.47
N THR A 701 -4.90 -0.63 32.03
CA THR A 701 -5.27 0.79 32.16
C THR A 701 -4.70 1.68 31.05
N MET A 702 -3.62 1.24 30.38
CA MET A 702 -3.02 1.94 29.25
C MET A 702 -2.22 0.97 28.37
N SER A 703 -1.97 1.34 27.12
CA SER A 703 -1.09 0.55 26.24
C SER A 703 0.37 0.58 26.73
N ARG A 704 1.14 -0.46 26.39
CA ARG A 704 2.58 -0.53 26.70
C ARG A 704 3.37 0.63 26.11
N ASP A 705 2.95 1.14 24.95
CA ASP A 705 3.60 2.29 24.31
C ASP A 705 3.27 3.60 25.03
N GLN A 706 2.05 3.76 25.55
CA GLN A 706 1.69 4.87 26.44
C GLN A 706 2.46 4.81 27.77
N ALA A 707 2.52 3.64 28.42
CA ALA A 707 3.30 3.45 29.65
C ALA A 707 4.78 3.73 29.42
N LYS A 708 5.33 3.29 28.28
CA LYS A 708 6.71 3.57 27.88
C LYS A 708 6.94 5.07 27.67
N ALA A 709 6.02 5.77 27.01
CA ALA A 709 6.11 7.22 26.81
C ALA A 709 6.08 7.98 28.14
N GLN A 710 5.18 7.62 29.06
CA GLN A 710 5.09 8.26 30.39
C GLN A 710 6.33 8.01 31.25
N LEU A 711 6.82 6.76 31.32
CA LEU A 711 8.05 6.42 32.03
C LEU A 711 9.28 7.14 31.46
N THR A 712 9.36 7.26 30.13
CA THR A 712 10.45 7.99 29.47
C THR A 712 10.37 9.49 29.74
N ALA A 713 9.16 10.06 29.78
CA ALA A 713 8.94 11.47 30.11
C ALA A 713 9.33 11.81 31.57
N LEU A 714 9.28 10.84 32.48
CA LEU A 714 9.72 10.97 33.87
C LEU A 714 11.23 10.67 34.05
N GLY A 715 11.98 10.51 32.96
CA GLY A 715 13.43 10.31 32.97
C GLY A 715 13.89 8.87 33.19
N ALA A 716 12.99 7.89 33.10
CA ALA A 716 13.32 6.48 33.25
C ALA A 716 13.72 5.84 31.90
N LYS A 717 14.58 4.82 31.93
CA LYS A 717 15.03 4.06 30.76
C LYS A 717 14.20 2.79 30.60
N VAL A 718 13.36 2.71 29.56
CA VAL A 718 12.54 1.52 29.31
C VAL A 718 13.21 0.57 28.31
N SER A 719 13.62 -0.60 28.79
CA SER A 719 14.29 -1.64 27.99
C SER A 719 13.34 -2.78 27.62
N SER A 720 13.57 -3.41 26.45
CA SER A 720 12.83 -4.60 26.00
C SER A 720 13.42 -5.92 26.53
N SER A 721 14.64 -5.87 27.09
CA SER A 721 15.39 -7.03 27.58
C SER A 721 15.73 -6.88 29.07
N LEU A 722 15.53 -7.96 29.83
CA LEU A 722 15.83 -8.01 31.26
C LEU A 722 17.30 -8.38 31.52
N SER A 723 17.96 -7.60 32.36
CA SER A 723 19.37 -7.79 32.76
C SER A 723 19.55 -7.52 34.26
N LYS A 724 20.71 -7.85 34.83
CA LYS A 724 21.05 -7.50 36.23
C LYS A 724 21.10 -5.99 36.51
N LYS A 725 21.13 -5.14 35.46
CA LYS A 725 21.12 -3.68 35.58
C LYS A 725 19.70 -3.09 35.52
N THR A 726 18.68 -3.93 35.41
CA THR A 726 17.28 -3.51 35.44
C THR A 726 16.88 -3.25 36.89
N ASP A 727 16.38 -2.04 37.19
CA ASP A 727 15.92 -1.66 38.52
C ASP A 727 14.52 -2.24 38.82
N TYR A 728 13.59 -2.16 37.86
CA TYR A 728 12.22 -2.66 38.05
C TYR A 728 11.70 -3.43 36.83
N LEU A 729 11.01 -4.54 37.07
CA LEU A 729 10.12 -5.18 36.09
C LEU A 729 8.69 -4.79 36.43
N ILE A 730 7.99 -4.13 35.51
CA ILE A 730 6.53 -3.98 35.64
C ILE A 730 5.85 -5.18 35.00
N ALA A 731 5.11 -5.92 35.81
CA ALA A 731 4.40 -7.12 35.40
C ALA A 731 2.89 -6.83 35.31
N GLY A 732 2.39 -6.75 34.08
CA GLY A 732 0.95 -6.76 33.77
C GLY A 732 0.39 -8.19 33.67
N GLU A 733 -0.86 -8.31 33.26
CA GLU A 733 -1.50 -9.62 33.07
C GLU A 733 -0.72 -10.48 32.06
N LYS A 734 -0.58 -11.78 32.36
CA LYS A 734 0.20 -12.74 31.54
C LYS A 734 1.68 -12.34 31.35
N ALA A 735 2.32 -11.83 32.41
CA ALA A 735 3.75 -11.42 32.45
C ALA A 735 4.77 -12.46 31.93
N GLY A 736 4.42 -13.75 31.88
CA GLY A 736 5.14 -14.79 31.14
C GLY A 736 6.60 -15.03 31.59
N SER A 737 7.43 -15.52 30.66
CA SER A 737 8.81 -15.97 30.91
C SER A 737 9.77 -14.90 31.44
N LYS A 738 9.45 -13.61 31.29
CA LYS A 738 10.25 -12.50 31.83
C LYS A 738 10.06 -12.30 33.34
N LEU A 739 8.91 -12.70 33.89
CA LEU A 739 8.67 -12.71 35.34
C LEU A 739 9.60 -13.72 36.03
N ALA A 740 9.64 -14.94 35.52
CA ALA A 740 10.54 -16.00 36.01
C ALA A 740 12.02 -15.60 35.87
N LYS A 741 12.39 -14.91 34.78
CA LYS A 741 13.75 -14.41 34.57
C LYS A 741 14.12 -13.26 35.52
N ALA A 742 13.17 -12.41 35.92
CA ALA A 742 13.42 -11.36 36.90
C ALA A 742 13.62 -11.90 38.31
N GLN A 743 12.83 -12.91 38.70
CA GLN A 743 13.00 -13.63 39.97
C GLN A 743 14.37 -14.31 40.05
N ALA A 744 14.84 -14.92 38.94
CA ALA A 744 16.16 -15.54 38.88
C ALA A 744 17.34 -14.55 38.87
N LEU A 745 17.10 -13.27 38.53
CA LEU A 745 18.10 -12.21 38.48
C LEU A 745 18.00 -11.24 39.66
N ASP A 746 17.12 -11.52 40.63
CA ASP A 746 16.84 -10.70 41.82
C ASP A 746 16.46 -9.24 41.48
N VAL A 747 15.67 -9.07 40.43
CA VAL A 747 15.15 -7.76 39.98
C VAL A 747 13.78 -7.52 40.59
N THR A 748 13.58 -6.35 41.21
CA THR A 748 12.31 -5.97 41.86
C THR A 748 11.15 -5.97 40.85
N VAL A 749 10.09 -6.71 41.16
CA VAL A 749 8.88 -6.78 40.33
C VAL A 749 7.77 -5.91 40.94
N LEU A 750 7.19 -5.04 40.12
CA LEU A 750 6.09 -4.15 40.49
C LEU A 750 4.85 -4.48 39.66
N SER A 751 3.67 -4.34 40.24
CA SER A 751 2.39 -4.50 39.53
C SER A 751 2.04 -3.26 38.69
N GLU A 752 1.04 -3.38 37.83
CA GLU A 752 0.47 -2.23 37.13
C GLU A 752 -0.07 -1.16 38.09
N ALA A 753 -0.67 -1.57 39.22
CA ALA A 753 -1.15 -0.63 40.24
C ALA A 753 0.00 0.15 40.90
N ASP A 754 1.12 -0.52 41.18
CA ASP A 754 2.32 0.13 41.73
C ASP A 754 2.94 1.10 40.72
N LEU A 755 2.92 0.74 39.43
CA LEU A 755 3.31 1.66 38.36
C LEU A 755 2.43 2.91 38.37
N MET A 756 1.12 2.78 38.49
CA MET A 756 0.20 3.93 38.54
C MET A 756 0.45 4.84 39.74
N ILE A 757 0.79 4.28 40.91
CA ILE A 757 1.18 5.05 42.09
C ILE A 757 2.46 5.84 41.82
N LEU A 758 3.47 5.19 41.23
CA LEU A 758 4.76 5.81 40.91
C LEU A 758 4.67 6.85 39.80
N LEU A 759 3.72 6.72 38.87
CA LEU A 759 3.45 7.71 37.82
C LEU A 759 2.75 8.96 38.36
N ASN A 760 2.00 8.84 39.46
CA ASN A 760 1.21 9.92 40.06
C ASN A 760 1.87 10.55 41.30
N THR A 761 3.09 10.14 41.66
CA THR A 761 3.83 10.71 42.79
C THR A 761 4.57 11.98 42.34
N ALA A 762 4.30 13.11 43.01
CA ALA A 762 4.82 14.44 42.64
C ALA A 762 6.33 14.62 42.91
#